data_AF-A0A1P8XCA7-F1
#
_entry.id   AF-A0A1P8XCA7-F1
#
_cell.length_a   1.000
_cell.length_b   1.000
_cell.length_c   1.000
_cell.angle_alpha   90.00
_cell.angle_beta   90.00
_cell.angle_gamma   90.00
#
_symmetry.space_group_name_H-M   'P 1'
#
loop_
_entity.id
_entity.type
_entity.pdbx_description
1 polymer ?
#
loop_
_entity_poly.entity_id
_entity_poly.type
_entity_poly.pdbx_seq_one_letter_code
_entity_poly.pdbx_strand_id
1 'polypeptide(L)'
;MNGQTVEQLKVTYSSPAWRKKFVDFCDLMELLADCTIADSYTVSDELNTAIKLTDVGTSLVLKLTSKDKVKTKDARLMCALTIGHAELFVDIDNIDIESLVQAIDASLTKNLIRFPFVWGRDLYDAYASLFEDEREYLNNEETLRLLDQLPQGVFQYGAFTVGPYGLHRSSSSRTIAASRRIPAYHCSRTTCQQLHPVLLQTGRNATIHQDRDKLDNLLEATKQEASEWWAFASEISGVSDSFYGDRRAGVLLPLIGDTLSTTELQSVVIDLLDNTKGEVRGSISGFLDIKKSGPAVEAMNRAELLQITLMAREDTLSSSLDKLVRTGCVTVELGDIRKPVINRNSRSGAFRLRAELGHYGVRFLSEDLGLALLRERRLLKRLYVREPETDVEELDWQLRGIDIDDLDERLEHFFHTRTPADALERLVLARKTNMITACFEVGIEHGHDLSDQDLINTLLWKLGFPVGTSEDPHADFWRHHERLWALTQSSDIGRSERFREAATPYFTDLEGLLLDALAFTAWGLLIDHTGNETPFAYDDHDDRRQGLSALQAALPPRSDLPKPMDYTGEHVELRALMDGFRSLAAYLERCRATPETYQRPENAFPRYDGKTDLKAYLLRSTLPFLNLSSPSQDRIIHGLKEITEIMEAAEVNRVRNEHLHYRRTAPDISRIERALEATRQAVTKMENLGFCRMLFIPSRVSTDQWGQSSHEFIGPRSNEHFFARPTTLDWMGLPELTEPQYLLRAASFGDPNEVLRFTRRYQSEFSEMWKGFPNRRRRGQGLPAAEENPAHPSDIEIASS
;
A
#
# COMPACT_ATOMS: atom_id res chain seq x y z
N MET A 1 9.56 30.50 -39.51
CA MET A 1 9.42 29.05 -39.73
C MET A 1 8.77 28.53 -38.47
N ASN A 2 7.65 27.84 -38.62
CA ASN A 2 6.94 27.26 -37.49
C ASN A 2 7.72 26.03 -37.00
N GLY A 3 7.61 25.74 -35.71
CA GLY A 3 8.22 24.55 -35.11
C GLY A 3 7.65 23.29 -35.77
N GLN A 4 8.48 22.26 -35.87
CA GLN A 4 8.03 20.96 -36.39
C GLN A 4 7.24 20.22 -35.33
N THR A 5 6.10 19.67 -35.74
CA THR A 5 5.28 18.82 -34.87
C THR A 5 5.86 17.41 -34.78
N VAL A 6 5.44 16.63 -33.78
CA VAL A 6 5.91 15.23 -33.61
C VAL A 6 5.74 14.37 -34.88
N GLU A 7 4.62 14.50 -35.60
CA GLU A 7 4.39 13.77 -36.86
C GLU A 7 5.38 14.14 -37.97
N GLN A 8 5.73 15.42 -38.08
CA GLN A 8 6.72 15.88 -39.06
C GLN A 8 8.12 15.40 -38.69
N LEU A 9 8.45 15.38 -37.40
CA LEU A 9 9.72 14.85 -36.89
C LEU A 9 9.86 13.35 -37.14
N LYS A 10 8.80 12.56 -36.96
CA LYS A 10 8.81 11.12 -37.30
C LYS A 10 9.14 10.87 -38.77
N VAL A 11 8.57 11.65 -39.68
CA VAL A 11 8.83 11.51 -41.12
C VAL A 11 10.28 11.91 -41.44
N THR A 12 10.73 13.01 -40.86
CA THR A 12 12.10 13.56 -41.07
C THR A 12 13.17 12.59 -40.55
N TYR A 13 12.98 12.06 -39.34
CA TYR A 13 13.92 11.16 -38.67
C TYR A 13 13.35 9.74 -38.63
N SER A 14 13.34 9.06 -39.77
CA SER A 14 12.75 7.71 -39.90
C SER A 14 13.68 6.57 -39.47
N SER A 15 14.98 6.82 -39.32
CA SER A 15 15.99 5.79 -38.97
C SER A 15 15.81 5.27 -37.53
N PRO A 16 15.57 3.96 -37.32
CA PRO A 16 15.44 3.39 -35.97
C PRO A 16 16.71 3.52 -35.12
N ALA A 17 17.88 3.40 -35.73
CA ALA A 17 19.16 3.52 -35.03
C ALA A 17 19.39 4.96 -34.54
N TRP A 18 19.04 5.95 -35.35
CA TRP A 18 19.10 7.36 -34.97
C TRP A 18 18.12 7.66 -33.83
N ARG A 19 16.86 7.20 -33.96
CA ARG A 19 15.83 7.38 -32.94
C ARG A 19 16.24 6.81 -31.59
N LYS A 20 16.83 5.62 -31.57
CA LYS A 20 17.35 5.00 -30.35
C LYS A 20 18.45 5.86 -29.70
N LYS A 21 19.43 6.33 -30.48
CA LYS A 21 20.47 7.24 -29.98
C LYS A 21 19.90 8.54 -29.44
N PHE A 22 18.89 9.10 -30.11
CA PHE A 22 18.22 10.32 -29.68
C PHE A 22 17.50 10.13 -28.35
N VAL A 23 16.75 9.04 -28.18
CA VAL A 23 16.11 8.68 -26.90
C VAL A 23 17.16 8.50 -25.82
N ASP A 24 18.19 7.70 -26.07
CA ASP A 24 19.27 7.47 -25.11
C ASP A 24 19.92 8.79 -24.67
N PHE A 25 20.10 9.74 -25.59
CA PHE A 25 20.59 11.08 -25.27
C PHE A 25 19.60 11.88 -24.43
N CYS A 26 18.32 11.88 -24.78
CA CYS A 26 17.27 12.57 -24.02
C CYS A 26 17.18 12.07 -22.58
N ASP A 27 17.19 10.74 -22.37
CA ASP A 27 17.16 10.10 -21.05
C ASP A 27 18.35 10.58 -20.18
N LEU A 28 19.54 10.70 -20.76
CA LEU A 28 20.72 11.20 -20.06
C LEU A 28 20.64 12.70 -19.75
N MET A 29 19.99 13.50 -20.60
CA MET A 29 19.77 14.92 -20.34
C MET A 29 18.72 15.15 -19.26
N GLU A 30 17.65 14.36 -19.24
CA GLU A 30 16.64 14.36 -18.18
C GLU A 30 17.27 13.99 -16.83
N LEU A 31 18.09 12.94 -16.80
CA LEU A 31 18.88 12.57 -15.62
C LEU A 31 19.71 13.75 -15.09
N LEU A 32 20.42 14.47 -15.97
CA LEU A 32 21.22 15.63 -15.57
C LEU A 32 20.36 16.81 -15.12
N ALA A 33 19.15 16.97 -15.65
CA ALA A 33 18.23 18.04 -15.25
C ALA A 33 17.68 17.82 -13.83
N ASP A 34 17.44 16.57 -13.45
CA ASP A 34 16.86 16.20 -12.15
C ASP A 34 17.88 16.10 -11.01
N CYS A 35 19.18 16.14 -11.33
CA CYS A 35 20.22 16.00 -10.32
C CYS A 35 20.38 17.24 -9.42
N THR A 36 20.91 17.01 -8.22
CA THR A 36 21.32 18.05 -7.28
C THR A 36 22.82 18.27 -7.37
N ILE A 37 23.22 19.54 -7.53
CA ILE A 37 24.62 19.96 -7.58
C ILE A 37 24.93 20.97 -6.48
N ALA A 38 26.20 21.09 -6.11
CA ALA A 38 26.67 22.15 -5.22
C ALA A 38 26.82 23.48 -5.96
N ASP A 39 26.74 24.59 -5.23
CA ASP A 39 27.03 25.92 -5.77
C ASP A 39 28.43 26.06 -6.38
N SER A 40 29.39 25.24 -5.94
CA SER A 40 30.75 25.19 -6.47
C SER A 40 30.91 24.29 -7.71
N TYR A 41 29.83 23.71 -8.25
CA TYR A 41 29.89 22.77 -9.36
C TYR A 41 30.42 23.42 -10.63
N THR A 42 31.28 22.69 -11.35
CA THR A 42 31.83 23.08 -12.65
C THR A 42 31.76 21.91 -13.62
N VAL A 43 31.37 22.19 -14.87
CA VAL A 43 31.29 21.16 -15.92
C VAL A 43 32.67 20.57 -16.22
N SER A 44 32.77 19.24 -16.18
CA SER A 44 34.01 18.51 -16.44
C SER A 44 34.44 18.58 -17.90
N ASP A 45 35.74 18.39 -18.16
CA ASP A 45 36.27 18.36 -19.53
C ASP A 45 35.77 17.14 -20.30
N GLU A 46 35.60 16.02 -19.62
CA GLU A 46 35.10 14.77 -20.17
C GLU A 46 33.66 14.94 -20.67
N LEU A 47 32.77 15.50 -19.83
CA LEU A 47 31.37 15.74 -20.20
C LEU A 47 31.26 16.74 -21.35
N ASN A 48 32.03 17.83 -21.29
CA ASN A 48 32.06 18.82 -22.36
C ASN A 48 32.59 18.26 -23.69
N THR A 49 33.50 17.29 -23.65
CA THR A 49 34.08 16.67 -24.86
C THR A 49 33.14 15.63 -25.48
N ALA A 50 32.38 14.92 -24.65
CA ALA A 50 31.39 13.95 -25.07
C ALA A 50 30.23 14.59 -25.85
N ILE A 51 29.84 15.81 -25.51
CA ILE A 51 28.77 16.56 -26.21
C ILE A 51 29.27 17.07 -27.57
N LYS A 52 28.59 16.66 -28.65
CA LYS A 52 28.80 17.16 -30.01
C LYS A 52 27.65 18.06 -30.43
N LEU A 53 27.97 19.22 -30.99
CA LEU A 53 26.98 20.22 -31.40
C LEU A 53 26.85 20.25 -32.92
N THR A 54 25.65 20.57 -33.40
CA THR A 54 25.40 20.92 -34.80
C THR A 54 26.00 22.29 -35.13
N ASP A 55 25.95 22.70 -36.41
CA ASP A 55 26.34 24.05 -36.82
C ASP A 55 25.50 25.14 -36.13
N VAL A 56 24.21 24.86 -35.90
CA VAL A 56 23.30 25.74 -35.16
C VAL A 56 23.70 25.83 -33.69
N GLY A 57 23.94 24.68 -33.04
CA GLY A 57 24.41 24.65 -31.65
C GLY A 57 25.75 25.34 -31.47
N THR A 58 26.68 25.14 -32.40
CA THR A 58 28.01 25.80 -32.39
C THR A 58 27.87 27.31 -32.54
N SER A 59 27.02 27.77 -33.45
CA SER A 59 26.71 29.19 -33.63
C SER A 59 26.09 29.81 -32.37
N LEU A 60 25.24 29.07 -31.67
CA LEU A 60 24.61 29.48 -30.42
C LEU A 60 25.64 29.62 -29.29
N VAL A 61 26.51 28.62 -29.12
CA VAL A 61 27.63 28.69 -28.15
C VAL A 61 28.57 29.86 -28.44
N LEU A 62 28.87 30.14 -29.72
CA LEU A 62 29.69 31.30 -30.09
C LEU A 62 29.02 32.63 -29.71
N LYS A 63 27.69 32.75 -29.87
CA LYS A 63 26.96 33.94 -29.44
C LYS A 63 27.00 34.09 -27.92
N LEU A 64 26.70 33.03 -27.16
CA LEU A 64 26.73 33.05 -25.70
C LEU A 64 28.11 33.40 -25.14
N THR A 65 29.17 32.84 -25.71
CA THR A 65 30.55 33.08 -25.27
C THR A 65 31.06 34.47 -25.65
N SER A 66 30.77 34.94 -26.87
CA SER A 66 31.27 36.24 -27.36
C SER A 66 30.46 37.44 -26.85
N LYS A 67 29.13 37.34 -26.81
CA LYS A 67 28.23 38.43 -26.46
C LYS A 67 27.94 38.47 -24.95
N ASP A 68 27.57 37.33 -24.38
CA ASP A 68 27.04 37.23 -23.01
C ASP A 68 28.08 36.71 -22.01
N LYS A 69 29.32 36.50 -22.48
CA LYS A 69 30.52 36.11 -21.72
C LYS A 69 30.35 34.83 -20.89
N VAL A 70 29.51 33.92 -21.36
CA VAL A 70 29.29 32.60 -20.75
C VAL A 70 30.51 31.72 -20.98
N LYS A 71 30.89 30.88 -20.00
CA LYS A 71 31.98 29.91 -20.18
C LYS A 71 31.59 28.88 -21.25
N THR A 72 32.53 28.53 -22.13
CA THR A 72 32.27 27.63 -23.27
C THR A 72 31.71 26.27 -22.84
N LYS A 73 32.20 25.70 -21.73
CA LYS A 73 31.73 24.40 -21.21
C LYS A 73 30.27 24.46 -20.77
N ASP A 74 29.93 25.51 -20.03
CA ASP A 74 28.59 25.75 -19.52
C ASP A 74 27.62 26.00 -20.69
N ALA A 75 28.01 26.83 -21.65
CA ALA A 75 27.24 27.09 -22.87
C ALA A 75 26.94 25.81 -23.66
N ARG A 76 27.92 24.90 -23.78
CA ARG A 76 27.73 23.62 -24.48
C ARG A 76 26.77 22.69 -23.73
N LEU A 77 26.91 22.56 -22.41
CA LEU A 77 26.00 21.73 -21.61
C LEU A 77 24.58 22.31 -21.58
N MET A 78 24.42 23.64 -21.51
CA MET A 78 23.11 24.28 -21.63
C MET A 78 22.43 23.96 -22.98
N CYS A 79 23.17 24.05 -24.09
CA CYS A 79 22.63 23.65 -25.40
C CYS A 79 22.22 22.17 -25.44
N ALA A 80 22.96 21.29 -24.75
CA ALA A 80 22.63 19.87 -24.65
C ALA A 80 21.36 19.62 -23.82
N LEU A 81 21.22 20.26 -22.66
CA LEU A 81 20.05 20.17 -21.79
C LEU A 81 18.78 20.72 -22.45
N THR A 82 18.90 21.73 -23.31
CA THR A 82 17.78 22.25 -24.10
C THR A 82 17.46 21.38 -25.31
N ILE A 83 18.41 20.54 -25.77
CA ILE A 83 18.35 19.65 -26.95
C ILE A 83 18.26 20.41 -28.28
N GLY A 84 17.29 21.30 -28.44
CA GLY A 84 17.03 22.05 -29.66
C GLY A 84 15.94 23.13 -29.47
N HIS A 85 15.74 23.91 -30.53
CA HIS A 85 14.62 24.86 -30.63
C HIS A 85 13.85 24.57 -31.92
N ALA A 86 14.00 25.37 -32.97
CA ALA A 86 13.49 25.02 -34.29
C ALA A 86 14.27 23.83 -34.90
N GLU A 87 15.59 23.83 -34.72
CA GLU A 87 16.52 22.77 -35.12
C GLU A 87 17.25 22.20 -33.88
N LEU A 88 17.81 21.00 -34.01
CA LEU A 88 18.63 20.39 -32.94
C LEU A 88 19.95 21.15 -32.75
N PHE A 89 20.31 21.37 -31.49
CA PHE A 89 21.62 21.92 -31.13
C PHE A 89 22.71 20.85 -31.03
N VAL A 90 22.30 19.60 -30.85
CA VAL A 90 23.17 18.44 -30.63
C VAL A 90 23.23 17.57 -31.88
N ASP A 91 24.44 17.15 -32.24
CA ASP A 91 24.67 16.26 -33.38
C ASP A 91 24.57 14.80 -32.93
N ILE A 92 23.40 14.21 -33.12
CA ILE A 92 23.07 12.83 -32.70
C ILE A 92 23.82 11.77 -33.53
N ASP A 93 24.20 12.09 -34.77
CA ASP A 93 24.92 11.14 -35.61
C ASP A 93 26.36 10.93 -35.09
N ASN A 94 27.00 12.03 -34.70
CA ASN A 94 28.40 12.05 -34.26
C ASN A 94 28.60 11.96 -32.74
N ILE A 95 27.53 12.00 -31.94
CA ILE A 95 27.64 11.83 -30.49
C ILE A 95 27.99 10.38 -30.12
N ASP A 96 28.90 10.24 -29.17
CA ASP A 96 29.24 8.97 -28.55
C ASP A 96 28.52 8.86 -27.20
N ILE A 97 27.43 8.08 -27.20
CA ILE A 97 26.60 7.85 -26.02
C ILE A 97 27.40 7.16 -24.90
N GLU A 98 28.30 6.25 -25.23
CA GLU A 98 29.09 5.53 -24.20
C GLU A 98 30.09 6.46 -23.52
N SER A 99 30.74 7.33 -24.28
CA SER A 99 31.59 8.39 -23.70
C SER A 99 30.80 9.34 -22.81
N LEU A 100 29.55 9.68 -23.19
CA LEU A 100 28.67 10.52 -22.38
C LEU A 100 28.27 9.82 -21.07
N VAL A 101 27.87 8.54 -21.15
CA VAL A 101 27.55 7.70 -19.99
C VAL A 101 28.73 7.65 -19.02
N GLN A 102 29.94 7.39 -19.51
CA GLN A 102 31.15 7.35 -18.66
C GLN A 102 31.45 8.70 -17.99
N ALA A 103 31.24 9.82 -18.68
CA ALA A 103 31.44 11.15 -18.11
C ALA A 103 30.44 11.48 -17.00
N ILE A 104 29.17 11.07 -17.17
CA ILE A 104 28.12 11.22 -16.17
C ILE A 104 28.37 10.28 -14.98
N ASP A 105 28.71 9.02 -15.24
CA ASP A 105 29.10 8.02 -14.23
C ASP A 105 30.25 8.51 -13.34
N ALA A 106 31.28 9.08 -13.95
CA ALA A 106 32.41 9.67 -13.22
C ALA A 106 31.99 10.85 -12.32
N SER A 107 30.91 11.57 -12.68
CA SER A 107 30.37 12.67 -11.86
C SER A 107 29.53 12.14 -10.69
N LEU A 108 28.80 11.04 -10.91
CA LEU A 108 28.01 10.35 -9.88
C LEU A 108 28.91 9.70 -8.83
N THR A 109 29.88 8.90 -9.26
CA THR A 109 30.79 8.16 -8.37
C THR A 109 31.68 9.10 -7.54
N LYS A 110 31.93 10.33 -8.02
CA LYS A 110 32.63 11.39 -7.28
C LYS A 110 31.69 12.28 -6.44
N ASN A 111 30.39 11.98 -6.39
CA ASN A 111 29.36 12.76 -5.68
C ASN A 111 29.29 14.24 -6.11
N LEU A 112 29.68 14.55 -7.35
CA LEU A 112 29.57 15.90 -7.92
C LEU A 112 28.12 16.22 -8.32
N ILE A 113 27.38 15.18 -8.74
CA ILE A 113 25.94 15.23 -8.96
C ILE A 113 25.29 14.17 -8.08
N ARG A 114 24.14 14.50 -7.46
CA ARG A 114 23.51 13.67 -6.43
C ARG A 114 22.01 13.53 -6.65
N PHE A 115 21.46 12.40 -6.22
CA PHE A 115 20.03 12.15 -6.20
C PHE A 115 19.57 11.77 -4.79
N PRO A 116 18.37 12.22 -4.35
CA PRO A 116 17.84 11.87 -3.05
C PRO A 116 17.44 10.39 -3.00
N PHE A 117 17.83 9.67 -1.95
CA PHE A 117 17.36 8.31 -1.72
C PHE A 117 16.00 8.32 -1.00
N VAL A 118 14.91 8.13 -1.75
CA VAL A 118 13.51 8.28 -1.26
C VAL A 118 12.81 6.96 -0.90
N TRP A 119 13.54 5.83 -0.91
CA TRP A 119 12.96 4.50 -0.75
C TRP A 119 13.06 4.03 0.70
N GLY A 120 11.95 3.58 1.28
CA GLY A 120 11.91 3.20 2.70
C GLY A 120 12.13 4.39 3.64
N ARG A 121 12.50 4.13 4.90
CA ARG A 121 12.49 5.14 5.97
C ARG A 121 13.74 6.05 6.05
N ASP A 122 14.79 5.74 5.31
CA ASP A 122 16.12 6.33 5.54
C ASP A 122 16.13 7.87 5.40
N LEU A 123 15.52 8.40 4.34
CA LEU A 123 15.41 9.86 4.15
C LEU A 123 14.52 10.54 5.17
N TYR A 124 13.43 9.89 5.55
CA TYR A 124 12.51 10.39 6.57
C TYR A 124 13.23 10.53 7.93
N ASP A 125 14.00 9.51 8.31
CA ASP A 125 14.75 9.48 9.56
C ASP A 125 15.99 10.40 9.53
N ALA A 126 16.70 10.49 8.40
CA ALA A 126 17.81 11.42 8.24
C ALA A 126 17.33 12.86 8.36
N TYR A 127 16.25 13.22 7.66
CA TYR A 127 15.61 14.53 7.78
C TYR A 127 15.21 14.82 9.22
N ALA A 128 14.56 13.85 9.88
CA ALA A 128 14.17 13.93 11.27
C ALA A 128 15.33 14.17 12.25
N SER A 129 16.50 13.63 11.95
CA SER A 129 17.70 13.79 12.79
C SER A 129 18.36 15.16 12.64
N LEU A 130 18.21 15.79 11.46
CA LEU A 130 18.84 17.05 11.10
C LEU A 130 17.96 18.27 11.40
N PHE A 131 16.64 18.14 11.27
CA PHE A 131 15.70 19.24 11.35
C PHE A 131 14.56 18.92 12.34
N GLU A 132 14.47 19.69 13.44
CA GLU A 132 13.41 19.54 14.44
C GLU A 132 12.07 20.16 14.01
N ASP A 133 12.14 21.20 13.17
CA ASP A 133 11.01 22.04 12.78
C ASP A 133 10.45 21.68 11.41
N GLU A 134 9.15 21.93 11.24
CA GLU A 134 8.46 21.93 9.94
C GLU A 134 9.12 22.94 8.97
N ARG A 135 9.57 22.51 7.78
CA ARG A 135 10.12 23.37 6.72
C ARG A 135 9.50 23.03 5.36
N GLU A 136 9.45 23.98 4.44
CA GLU A 136 8.91 23.75 3.07
C GLU A 136 10.02 23.60 2.02
N TYR A 137 11.17 24.23 2.25
CA TYR A 137 12.34 24.16 1.38
C TYR A 137 13.63 24.04 2.21
N LEU A 138 14.67 23.44 1.61
CA LEU A 138 16.03 23.45 2.13
C LEU A 138 16.91 24.25 1.18
N ASN A 139 17.79 25.10 1.73
CA ASN A 139 18.79 25.77 0.89
C ASN A 139 19.84 24.76 0.37
N ASN A 140 20.76 25.19 -0.51
CA ASN A 140 21.74 24.26 -1.10
C ASN A 140 22.66 23.60 -0.05
N GLU A 141 23.13 24.35 0.94
CA GLU A 141 23.98 23.81 2.01
C GLU A 141 23.23 22.76 2.85
N GLU A 142 21.99 23.06 3.24
CA GLU A 142 21.13 22.15 3.99
C GLU A 142 20.74 20.91 3.18
N THR A 143 20.49 21.09 1.88
CA THR A 143 20.21 20.02 0.93
C THR A 143 21.41 19.07 0.86
N LEU A 144 22.62 19.59 0.62
CA LEU A 144 23.82 18.76 0.55
C LEU A 144 24.10 18.06 1.89
N ARG A 145 23.92 18.76 3.01
CA ARG A 145 24.06 18.17 4.35
C ARG A 145 23.10 17.01 4.60
N LEU A 146 21.86 17.09 4.10
CA LEU A 146 20.91 15.98 4.15
C LEU A 146 21.36 14.83 3.25
N LEU A 147 21.73 15.13 2.01
CA LEU A 147 22.18 14.12 1.04
C LEU A 147 23.50 13.45 1.45
N ASP A 148 24.35 14.10 2.25
CA ASP A 148 25.58 13.52 2.82
C ASP A 148 25.30 12.41 3.85
N GLN A 149 24.10 12.37 4.45
CA GLN A 149 23.71 11.31 5.39
C GLN A 149 23.08 10.09 4.70
N LEU A 150 22.79 10.20 3.40
CA LEU A 150 22.04 9.21 2.65
C LEU A 150 22.95 8.54 1.60
N PRO A 151 22.67 7.28 1.24
CA PRO A 151 23.27 6.70 0.05
C PRO A 151 22.80 7.45 -1.21
N GLN A 152 23.51 7.24 -2.32
CA GLN A 152 23.08 7.78 -3.61
C GLN A 152 21.69 7.25 -3.98
N GLY A 153 20.80 8.16 -4.38
CA GLY A 153 19.45 7.82 -4.83
C GLY A 153 19.44 6.85 -6.02
N VAL A 154 18.45 5.95 -6.02
CA VAL A 154 18.31 4.87 -7.02
C VAL A 154 17.12 5.18 -7.92
N PHE A 155 17.37 5.37 -9.21
CA PHE A 155 16.37 5.78 -10.20
C PHE A 155 16.66 5.16 -11.56
N GLN A 156 15.71 5.27 -12.50
CA GLN A 156 15.89 4.77 -13.85
C GLN A 156 15.31 5.75 -14.88
N TYR A 157 16.14 6.15 -15.85
CA TYR A 157 15.79 7.02 -16.98
C TYR A 157 15.92 6.21 -18.26
N GLY A 158 14.78 5.74 -18.77
CA GLY A 158 14.72 4.81 -19.89
C GLY A 158 15.57 3.57 -19.64
N ALA A 159 16.59 3.35 -20.45
CA ALA A 159 17.50 2.21 -20.32
C ALA A 159 18.60 2.39 -19.27
N PHE A 160 18.71 3.55 -18.61
CA PHE A 160 19.82 3.87 -17.70
C PHE A 160 19.38 3.86 -16.24
N THR A 161 20.02 3.01 -15.44
CA THR A 161 19.84 2.91 -14.00
C THR A 161 20.94 3.69 -13.29
N VAL A 162 20.56 4.59 -12.39
CA VAL A 162 21.47 5.33 -11.51
C VAL A 162 21.37 4.82 -10.07
N GLY A 163 22.49 4.79 -9.35
CA GLY A 163 22.55 4.41 -7.94
C GLY A 163 23.97 4.42 -7.38
N PRO A 164 24.22 3.76 -6.23
CA PRO A 164 25.53 3.69 -5.58
C PRO A 164 26.67 3.13 -6.45
N TYR A 165 26.36 2.22 -7.38
CA TYR A 165 27.34 1.67 -8.33
C TYR A 165 27.58 2.58 -9.55
N GLY A 166 26.97 3.76 -9.60
CA GLY A 166 27.09 4.69 -10.72
C GLY A 166 25.95 4.54 -11.73
N LEU A 167 26.24 4.77 -13.01
CA LEU A 167 25.28 4.77 -14.12
C LEU A 167 25.48 3.54 -15.01
N HIS A 168 24.46 2.68 -15.09
CA HIS A 168 24.52 1.42 -15.84
C HIS A 168 23.32 1.24 -16.75
N ARG A 169 23.52 0.53 -17.87
CA ARG A 169 22.44 0.20 -18.80
C ARG A 169 21.69 -1.06 -18.35
N SER A 170 20.39 -0.93 -18.10
CA SER A 170 19.48 -2.05 -17.83
C SER A 170 19.04 -2.75 -19.11
N SER A 171 18.64 -4.01 -18.98
CA SER A 171 18.04 -4.80 -20.07
C SER A 171 16.60 -4.38 -20.41
N SER A 172 15.99 -3.57 -19.55
CA SER A 172 14.62 -3.08 -19.69
C SER A 172 14.57 -1.57 -19.56
N SER A 173 13.66 -0.93 -20.30
CA SER A 173 13.45 0.52 -20.24
C SER A 173 12.31 0.86 -19.27
N ARG A 174 12.54 1.81 -18.35
CA ARG A 174 11.54 2.30 -17.38
C ARG A 174 11.78 3.78 -17.12
N THR A 175 10.72 4.50 -16.79
CA THR A 175 10.81 5.87 -16.31
C THR A 175 10.45 5.90 -14.83
N ILE A 176 11.49 5.98 -13.99
CA ILE A 176 11.39 6.14 -12.55
C ILE A 176 12.29 7.33 -12.21
N ALA A 177 11.82 8.53 -12.56
CA ALA A 177 12.57 9.77 -12.45
C ALA A 177 12.71 10.22 -10.99
N ALA A 178 13.79 10.95 -10.71
CA ALA A 178 14.00 11.54 -9.40
C ALA A 178 13.17 12.83 -9.26
N SER A 179 12.78 13.15 -8.04
CA SER A 179 12.18 14.46 -7.75
C SER A 179 12.96 15.16 -6.64
N ARG A 180 13.17 16.46 -6.83
CA ARG A 180 13.69 17.35 -5.78
C ARG A 180 12.63 17.66 -4.72
N ARG A 181 11.36 17.37 -4.99
CA ARG A 181 10.27 17.49 -4.02
C ARG A 181 10.13 16.17 -3.27
N ILE A 182 10.86 16.05 -2.17
CA ILE A 182 10.97 14.80 -1.40
C ILE A 182 9.90 14.72 -0.31
N PRO A 183 9.34 13.53 -0.04
CA PRO A 183 8.45 13.31 1.09
C PRO A 183 9.25 13.23 2.42
N ALA A 184 9.09 14.21 3.31
CA ALA A 184 10.08 14.42 4.39
C ALA A 184 9.55 14.32 5.82
N TYR A 185 8.34 14.81 6.13
CA TYR A 185 7.89 14.85 7.52
C TYR A 185 6.37 14.83 7.74
N HIS A 186 5.96 14.40 8.93
CA HIS A 186 4.61 14.65 9.46
C HIS A 186 4.60 15.87 10.37
N CYS A 187 3.57 16.70 10.28
CA CYS A 187 3.43 17.86 11.16
C CYS A 187 3.07 17.45 12.60
N SER A 188 3.24 18.40 13.52
CA SER A 188 2.98 18.27 14.97
C SER A 188 1.56 17.80 15.33
N ARG A 189 0.58 17.95 14.41
CA ARG A 189 -0.84 17.68 14.68
C ARG A 189 -1.16 16.20 14.49
N THR A 190 -1.63 15.53 15.54
CA THR A 190 -1.95 14.09 15.53
C THR A 190 -3.02 13.70 14.50
N THR A 191 -3.93 14.60 14.16
CA THR A 191 -4.99 14.33 13.17
C THR A 191 -4.52 14.41 11.72
N CYS A 192 -3.34 14.99 11.43
CA CYS A 192 -2.81 15.05 10.08
C CYS A 192 -2.03 13.77 9.75
N GLN A 193 -2.52 12.97 8.81
CA GLN A 193 -1.83 11.76 8.31
C GLN A 193 -1.14 11.97 6.96
N GLN A 194 -0.98 13.24 6.56
CA GLN A 194 -0.29 13.58 5.32
C GLN A 194 1.21 13.67 5.57
N LEU A 195 1.97 13.00 4.71
CA LEU A 195 3.41 13.16 4.60
C LEU A 195 3.69 14.44 3.79
N HIS A 196 4.24 15.45 4.44
CA HIS A 196 4.50 16.75 3.84
C HIS A 196 5.79 16.70 3.01
N PRO A 197 5.76 17.26 1.78
CA PRO A 197 6.95 17.34 0.96
C PRO A 197 7.85 18.51 1.37
N VAL A 198 9.13 18.39 1.05
CA VAL A 198 10.15 19.45 1.16
C VAL A 198 10.84 19.58 -0.18
N LEU A 199 11.05 20.82 -0.64
CA LEU A 199 11.79 21.09 -1.87
C LEU A 199 13.29 21.20 -1.59
N LEU A 200 14.08 20.35 -2.25
CA LEU A 200 15.53 20.39 -2.24
C LEU A 200 16.04 21.44 -3.25
N GLN A 201 16.87 22.38 -2.80
CA GLN A 201 17.50 23.34 -3.70
C GLN A 201 18.81 22.81 -4.28
N THR A 202 18.88 22.79 -5.61
CA THR A 202 20.13 22.60 -6.35
C THR A 202 20.93 23.90 -6.38
N GLY A 203 22.24 23.82 -6.66
CA GLY A 203 23.15 24.96 -6.57
C GLY A 203 22.81 26.07 -7.57
N ARG A 204 22.04 27.08 -7.15
CA ARG A 204 21.65 28.23 -7.98
C ARG A 204 22.84 29.11 -8.33
N ASN A 205 23.90 29.09 -7.52
CA ASN A 205 25.11 29.87 -7.77
C ASN A 205 26.13 29.13 -8.63
N ALA A 206 25.87 27.88 -9.03
CA ALA A 206 26.69 27.19 -10.01
C ALA A 206 26.67 27.96 -11.34
N THR A 207 27.82 28.06 -12.01
CA THR A 207 27.96 28.95 -13.18
C THR A 207 27.01 28.58 -14.32
N ILE A 208 26.69 27.28 -14.46
CA ILE A 208 25.70 26.80 -15.43
C ILE A 208 24.27 27.29 -15.18
N HIS A 209 23.86 27.45 -13.92
CA HIS A 209 22.52 27.94 -13.60
C HIS A 209 22.42 29.46 -13.69
N GLN A 210 23.45 30.18 -13.23
CA GLN A 210 23.51 31.64 -13.32
C GLN A 210 23.41 32.16 -14.76
N ASP A 211 23.96 31.41 -15.71
CA ASP A 211 23.99 31.80 -17.12
C ASP A 211 22.78 31.29 -17.93
N ARG A 212 21.84 30.56 -17.32
CA ARG A 212 20.70 29.92 -18.03
C ARG A 212 19.73 30.94 -18.61
N ASP A 213 19.39 31.99 -17.86
CA ASP A 213 18.51 33.07 -18.32
C ASP A 213 19.05 33.74 -19.60
N LYS A 214 20.38 33.75 -19.80
CA LYS A 214 20.99 34.34 -21.01
C LYS A 214 20.68 33.51 -22.26
N LEU A 215 20.63 32.18 -22.13
CA LEU A 215 20.22 31.28 -23.21
C LEU A 215 18.73 31.50 -23.51
N ASP A 216 17.87 31.54 -22.50
CA ASP A 216 16.43 31.72 -22.68
C ASP A 216 16.11 33.04 -23.39
N ASN A 217 16.74 34.15 -22.97
CA ASN A 217 16.63 35.45 -23.63
C ASN A 217 17.08 35.42 -25.11
N LEU A 218 18.08 34.60 -25.46
CA LEU A 218 18.57 34.47 -26.84
C LEU A 218 17.59 33.65 -27.69
N LEU A 219 16.99 32.61 -27.11
CA LEU A 219 15.96 31.81 -27.77
C LEU A 219 14.67 32.62 -27.99
N GLU A 220 14.20 33.36 -26.99
CA GLU A 220 13.03 34.26 -27.12
C GLU A 220 13.23 35.36 -28.17
N ALA A 221 14.46 35.88 -28.30
CA ALA A 221 14.79 36.85 -29.35
C ALA A 221 14.76 36.22 -30.76
N THR A 222 14.81 34.89 -30.86
CA THR A 222 14.73 34.17 -32.12
C THR A 222 13.26 34.00 -32.48
N LYS A 223 12.76 34.73 -33.50
CA LYS A 223 11.35 34.72 -33.95
C LYS A 223 10.84 33.39 -34.55
N GLN A 224 11.49 32.27 -34.28
CA GLN A 224 11.07 30.94 -34.73
C GLN A 224 10.30 30.28 -33.60
N GLU A 225 9.36 29.39 -33.92
CA GLU A 225 8.70 28.57 -32.90
C GLU A 225 9.56 27.34 -32.58
N ALA A 226 9.49 26.86 -31.34
CA ALA A 226 10.17 25.65 -30.91
C ALA A 226 9.50 24.40 -31.49
N SER A 227 10.31 23.43 -31.93
CA SER A 227 9.84 22.10 -32.35
C SER A 227 9.61 21.19 -31.13
N GLU A 228 8.76 20.19 -31.28
CA GLU A 228 8.31 19.31 -30.18
C GLU A 228 9.30 18.16 -29.87
N TRP A 229 10.57 18.48 -29.62
CA TRP A 229 11.64 17.48 -29.45
C TRP A 229 11.42 16.49 -28.30
N TRP A 230 11.00 16.97 -27.12
CA TRP A 230 10.74 16.11 -25.95
C TRP A 230 9.53 15.21 -26.15
N ALA A 231 8.44 15.73 -26.72
CA ALA A 231 7.27 14.93 -27.05
C ALA A 231 7.61 13.84 -28.10
N PHE A 232 8.46 14.18 -29.09
CA PHE A 232 8.96 13.22 -30.05
C PHE A 232 9.81 12.11 -29.40
N ALA A 233 10.72 12.46 -28.47
CA ALA A 233 11.50 11.48 -27.71
C ALA A 233 10.59 10.53 -26.89
N SER A 234 9.60 11.09 -26.18
CA SER A 234 8.65 10.32 -25.38
C SER A 234 7.83 9.35 -26.22
N GLU A 235 7.49 9.68 -27.47
CA GLU A 235 6.67 8.82 -28.30
C GLU A 235 7.47 7.65 -28.90
N ILE A 236 8.73 7.90 -29.31
CA ILE A 236 9.57 6.89 -29.96
C ILE A 236 10.35 6.00 -28.99
N SER A 237 10.46 6.36 -27.70
CA SER A 237 11.17 5.59 -26.68
C SER A 237 10.52 4.23 -26.37
N GLY A 238 9.30 3.99 -26.88
CA GLY A 238 8.49 2.82 -26.52
C GLY A 238 7.96 2.88 -25.09
N VAL A 239 8.25 3.97 -24.36
CA VAL A 239 7.57 4.30 -23.09
C VAL A 239 6.08 4.52 -23.36
N SER A 240 5.68 4.95 -24.56
CA SER A 240 4.28 4.96 -25.00
C SER A 240 3.64 3.57 -24.95
N ASP A 241 4.30 2.53 -25.44
CA ASP A 241 3.79 1.15 -25.40
C ASP A 241 3.72 0.60 -23.96
N SER A 242 4.67 0.94 -23.09
CA SER A 242 4.59 0.59 -21.67
C SER A 242 3.57 1.44 -20.90
N PHE A 243 3.36 2.69 -21.31
CA PHE A 243 2.40 3.62 -20.72
C PHE A 243 0.97 3.12 -20.89
N TYR A 244 0.62 2.58 -22.05
CA TYR A 244 -0.68 1.90 -22.26
C TYR A 244 -0.67 0.43 -21.80
N GLY A 245 0.45 -0.06 -21.26
CA GLY A 245 0.57 -1.39 -20.71
C GLY A 245 -0.20 -1.52 -19.40
N ASP A 246 -0.87 -2.65 -19.21
CA ASP A 246 -1.63 -2.93 -17.99
C ASP A 246 -0.84 -3.74 -16.96
N ARG A 247 0.46 -4.02 -17.17
CA ARG A 247 1.30 -4.83 -16.25
C ARG A 247 2.75 -4.37 -16.10
N ARG A 248 3.21 -3.40 -16.90
CA ARG A 248 4.61 -2.97 -16.95
C ARG A 248 4.70 -1.48 -16.69
N ALA A 249 4.66 -1.11 -15.42
CA ALA A 249 4.43 0.27 -15.01
C ALA A 249 5.62 0.87 -14.25
N GLY A 250 6.72 0.17 -14.02
CA GLY A 250 7.83 0.70 -13.21
C GLY A 250 7.45 0.98 -11.75
N VAL A 251 6.27 0.50 -11.32
CA VAL A 251 5.70 0.70 -9.97
C VAL A 251 6.15 -0.36 -8.98
N LEU A 252 6.92 -1.35 -9.44
CA LEU A 252 7.55 -2.34 -8.56
C LEU A 252 8.63 -1.73 -7.68
N LEU A 253 9.36 -0.70 -8.14
CA LEU A 253 10.42 -0.09 -7.33
C LEU A 253 9.86 0.58 -6.06
N PRO A 254 8.81 1.43 -6.13
CA PRO A 254 8.12 1.91 -4.93
C PRO A 254 7.63 0.80 -4.00
N LEU A 255 7.13 -0.31 -4.55
CA LEU A 255 6.68 -1.46 -3.76
C LEU A 255 7.86 -2.09 -3.00
N ILE A 256 8.87 -2.60 -3.70
CA ILE A 256 10.01 -3.27 -3.04
C ILE A 256 10.80 -2.30 -2.13
N GLY A 257 10.86 -1.02 -2.52
CA GLY A 257 11.57 0.03 -1.81
C GLY A 257 10.93 0.38 -0.47
N ASP A 258 9.61 0.30 -0.34
CA ASP A 258 8.89 0.66 0.89
C ASP A 258 8.34 -0.54 1.66
N THR A 259 8.11 -1.70 1.02
CA THR A 259 7.35 -2.81 1.62
C THR A 259 8.15 -4.06 1.98
N LEU A 260 9.41 -4.13 1.58
CA LEU A 260 10.29 -5.25 1.93
C LEU A 260 11.30 -4.83 2.98
N SER A 261 11.48 -5.62 4.03
CA SER A 261 12.61 -5.45 4.94
C SER A 261 13.95 -5.61 4.17
N THR A 262 15.07 -5.22 4.78
CA THR A 262 16.39 -5.43 4.16
C THR A 262 16.66 -6.93 3.94
N THR A 263 16.25 -7.79 4.86
CA THR A 263 16.38 -9.26 4.78
C THR A 263 15.52 -9.85 3.67
N GLU A 264 14.27 -9.41 3.54
CA GLU A 264 13.39 -9.80 2.43
C GLU A 264 13.96 -9.34 1.08
N LEU A 265 14.45 -8.10 1.00
CA LEU A 265 15.06 -7.55 -0.21
C LEU A 265 16.35 -8.30 -0.59
N GLN A 266 17.17 -8.70 0.38
CA GLN A 266 18.34 -9.56 0.15
C GLN A 266 17.93 -10.90 -0.47
N SER A 267 16.84 -11.50 0.00
CA SER A 267 16.32 -12.76 -0.56
C SER A 267 15.86 -12.60 -2.01
N VAL A 268 15.24 -11.46 -2.36
CA VAL A 268 14.90 -11.10 -3.74
C VAL A 268 16.15 -11.02 -4.61
N VAL A 269 17.18 -10.28 -4.17
CA VAL A 269 18.42 -10.15 -4.94
C VAL A 269 19.14 -11.50 -5.09
N ILE A 270 19.16 -12.34 -4.05
CA ILE A 270 19.73 -13.69 -4.13
C ILE A 270 18.99 -14.54 -5.17
N ASP A 271 17.66 -14.55 -5.14
CA ASP A 271 16.85 -15.30 -6.12
C ASP A 271 17.08 -14.79 -7.55
N LEU A 272 17.13 -13.47 -7.74
CA LEU A 272 17.45 -12.85 -9.02
C LEU A 272 18.84 -13.24 -9.54
N LEU A 273 19.84 -13.37 -8.66
CA LEU A 273 21.20 -13.77 -9.06
C LEU A 273 21.33 -15.25 -9.39
N ASP A 274 20.55 -16.11 -8.73
CA ASP A 274 20.73 -17.56 -8.80
C ASP A 274 19.72 -18.25 -9.74
N ASN A 275 18.51 -17.71 -9.88
CA ASN A 275 17.41 -18.36 -10.59
C ASN A 275 17.02 -17.71 -11.93
N THR A 276 17.77 -16.70 -12.39
CA THR A 276 17.53 -16.03 -13.69
C THR A 276 18.43 -16.55 -14.83
N LYS A 277 18.96 -17.78 -14.69
CA LYS A 277 19.85 -18.41 -15.70
C LYS A 277 21.07 -17.53 -16.06
N GLY A 278 21.52 -16.70 -15.13
CA GLY A 278 22.68 -15.81 -15.30
C GLY A 278 22.38 -14.47 -15.99
N GLU A 279 21.12 -14.15 -16.33
CA GLU A 279 20.74 -12.86 -16.95
C GLU A 279 21.15 -11.66 -16.09
N VAL A 280 20.77 -11.68 -14.81
CA VAL A 280 21.08 -10.59 -13.88
C VAL A 280 22.59 -10.54 -13.59
N ARG A 281 23.23 -11.71 -13.36
CA ARG A 281 24.69 -11.80 -13.17
C ARG A 281 25.47 -11.22 -14.35
N GLY A 282 25.04 -11.50 -15.58
CA GLY A 282 25.65 -10.93 -16.78
C GLY A 282 25.50 -9.40 -16.81
N SER A 283 24.32 -8.90 -16.46
CA SER A 283 24.01 -7.46 -16.47
C SER A 283 24.81 -6.65 -15.44
N ILE A 284 25.19 -7.26 -14.30
CA ILE A 284 25.98 -6.58 -13.26
C ILE A 284 27.49 -6.83 -13.34
N SER A 285 27.93 -7.81 -14.14
CA SER A 285 29.34 -8.24 -14.19
C SER A 285 30.32 -7.14 -14.58
N GLY A 286 29.86 -6.08 -15.24
CA GLY A 286 30.66 -4.90 -15.59
C GLY A 286 31.09 -4.03 -14.41
N PHE A 287 30.37 -4.09 -13.28
CA PHE A 287 30.64 -3.26 -12.10
C PHE A 287 30.66 -4.04 -10.78
N LEU A 288 30.24 -5.30 -10.77
CA LEU A 288 30.18 -6.13 -9.57
C LEU A 288 30.49 -7.60 -9.87
N ASP A 289 31.56 -8.13 -9.27
CA ASP A 289 31.94 -9.56 -9.38
C ASP A 289 31.34 -10.37 -8.21
N ILE A 290 30.23 -11.09 -8.48
CA ILE A 290 29.57 -11.94 -7.50
C ILE A 290 29.81 -13.42 -7.81
N LYS A 291 30.64 -14.06 -6.99
CA LYS A 291 30.85 -15.52 -7.05
C LYS A 291 29.72 -16.28 -6.34
N LYS A 292 29.45 -15.92 -5.08
CA LYS A 292 28.38 -16.47 -4.24
C LYS A 292 27.41 -15.37 -3.84
N SER A 293 26.13 -15.55 -4.14
CA SER A 293 25.04 -14.58 -3.93
C SER A 293 24.89 -14.22 -2.45
N GLY A 294 24.64 -15.19 -1.56
CA GLY A 294 24.37 -14.96 -0.13
C GLY A 294 25.38 -14.04 0.57
N PRO A 295 26.67 -14.44 0.70
CA PRO A 295 27.66 -13.63 1.39
C PRO A 295 27.93 -12.26 0.74
N ALA A 296 27.74 -12.14 -0.57
CA ALA A 296 27.91 -10.85 -1.25
C ALA A 296 26.79 -9.89 -0.90
N VAL A 297 25.55 -10.39 -0.89
CA VAL A 297 24.32 -9.62 -0.66
C VAL A 297 24.15 -9.22 0.81
N GLU A 298 24.62 -10.03 1.76
CA GLU A 298 24.56 -9.73 3.21
C GLU A 298 25.25 -8.42 3.60
N ALA A 299 26.32 -8.04 2.91
CA ALA A 299 27.09 -6.83 3.22
C ALA A 299 26.54 -5.56 2.54
N MET A 300 25.56 -5.69 1.64
CA MET A 300 25.05 -4.59 0.84
C MET A 300 23.97 -3.79 1.58
N ASN A 301 23.97 -2.48 1.38
CA ASN A 301 22.93 -1.60 1.86
C ASN A 301 21.69 -1.62 0.94
N ARG A 302 20.59 -1.02 1.40
CA ARG A 302 19.32 -1.01 0.67
C ARG A 302 19.43 -0.39 -0.73
N ALA A 303 20.17 0.70 -0.89
CA ALA A 303 20.32 1.37 -2.18
C ALA A 303 21.10 0.50 -3.19
N GLU A 304 22.14 -0.20 -2.74
CA GLU A 304 22.89 -1.16 -3.56
C GLU A 304 21.99 -2.31 -4.03
N LEU A 305 21.20 -2.87 -3.12
CA LEU A 305 20.25 -3.94 -3.43
C LEU A 305 19.20 -3.48 -4.45
N LEU A 306 18.60 -2.30 -4.24
CA LEU A 306 17.60 -1.75 -5.15
C LEU A 306 18.17 -1.49 -6.54
N GLN A 307 19.41 -0.99 -6.66
CA GLN A 307 20.03 -0.79 -7.97
C GLN A 307 20.18 -2.12 -8.71
N ILE A 308 20.57 -3.21 -8.02
CA ILE A 308 20.65 -4.55 -8.62
C ILE A 308 19.28 -5.03 -9.10
N THR A 309 18.20 -4.79 -8.34
CA THR A 309 16.85 -5.19 -8.76
C THR A 309 16.39 -4.51 -10.06
N LEU A 310 16.81 -3.27 -10.31
CA LEU A 310 16.48 -2.53 -11.55
C LEU A 310 17.21 -3.07 -12.79
N MET A 311 18.26 -3.86 -12.60
CA MET A 311 18.94 -4.55 -13.70
C MET A 311 18.15 -5.77 -14.21
N ALA A 312 17.22 -6.30 -13.42
CA ALA A 312 16.30 -7.34 -13.84
C ALA A 312 15.13 -6.75 -14.64
N ARG A 313 14.49 -7.57 -15.48
CA ARG A 313 13.22 -7.23 -16.14
C ARG A 313 12.06 -7.23 -15.15
N GLU A 314 11.01 -6.46 -15.45
CA GLU A 314 9.85 -6.33 -14.55
C GLU A 314 9.11 -7.66 -14.35
N ASP A 315 8.90 -8.42 -15.43
CA ASP A 315 8.28 -9.76 -15.37
C ASP A 315 9.10 -10.70 -14.47
N THR A 316 10.44 -10.70 -14.61
CA THR A 316 11.36 -11.52 -13.80
C THR A 316 11.33 -11.13 -12.34
N LEU A 317 11.30 -9.84 -12.04
CA LEU A 317 11.20 -9.32 -10.67
C LEU A 317 9.87 -9.71 -10.03
N SER A 318 8.75 -9.59 -10.74
CA SER A 318 7.44 -10.02 -10.23
C SER A 318 7.39 -11.52 -9.97
N SER A 319 7.89 -12.36 -10.89
CA SER A 319 7.91 -13.81 -10.72
C SER A 319 8.80 -14.24 -9.55
N SER A 320 9.95 -13.58 -9.38
CA SER A 320 10.85 -13.82 -8.24
C SER A 320 10.17 -13.51 -6.91
N LEU A 321 9.48 -12.36 -6.80
CA LEU A 321 8.71 -12.01 -5.61
C LEU A 321 7.58 -13.01 -5.34
N ASP A 322 6.83 -13.41 -6.37
CA ASP A 322 5.75 -14.38 -6.24
C ASP A 322 6.25 -15.73 -5.72
N LYS A 323 7.40 -16.18 -6.25
CA LYS A 323 8.06 -17.39 -5.82
C LYS A 323 8.47 -17.29 -4.35
N LEU A 324 9.11 -16.20 -3.95
CA LEU A 324 9.58 -16.02 -2.58
C LEU A 324 8.46 -15.91 -1.55
N VAL A 325 7.33 -15.31 -1.91
CA VAL A 325 6.12 -15.33 -1.08
C VAL A 325 5.60 -16.77 -0.95
N ARG A 326 5.49 -17.49 -2.06
CA ARG A 326 4.97 -18.87 -2.08
C ARG A 326 5.86 -19.84 -1.31
N THR A 327 7.17 -19.68 -1.35
CA THR A 327 8.11 -20.51 -0.59
C THR A 327 8.24 -20.08 0.87
N GLY A 328 7.55 -19.02 1.29
CA GLY A 328 7.59 -18.50 2.66
C GLY A 328 8.89 -17.76 3.02
N CYS A 329 9.73 -17.44 2.04
CA CYS A 329 10.94 -16.62 2.26
C CYS A 329 10.58 -15.15 2.51
N VAL A 330 9.46 -14.69 1.94
CA VAL A 330 8.81 -13.41 2.26
C VAL A 330 7.43 -13.74 2.84
N THR A 331 7.26 -13.59 4.15
CA THR A 331 6.02 -13.99 4.82
C THR A 331 4.97 -12.87 4.75
N VAL A 332 3.90 -13.10 3.99
CA VAL A 332 2.73 -12.21 3.94
C VAL A 332 1.51 -13.00 4.38
N GLU A 333 0.95 -12.61 5.53
CA GLU A 333 -0.22 -13.27 6.11
C GLU A 333 -1.45 -13.14 5.21
N LEU A 334 -2.39 -14.07 5.37
CA LEU A 334 -3.62 -14.04 4.59
C LEU A 334 -4.46 -12.79 4.95
N GLY A 335 -4.73 -11.97 3.94
CA GLY A 335 -5.42 -10.68 4.08
C GLY A 335 -4.50 -9.49 4.39
N ASP A 336 -3.21 -9.70 4.67
CA ASP A 336 -2.22 -8.62 4.71
C ASP A 336 -1.93 -8.16 3.27
N ILE A 337 -2.05 -6.85 3.04
CA ILE A 337 -1.79 -6.22 1.75
C ILE A 337 -0.79 -5.09 2.01
N ARG A 338 0.47 -5.34 1.68
CA ARG A 338 1.52 -4.34 1.82
C ARG A 338 1.45 -3.37 0.65
N LYS A 339 1.44 -2.08 0.98
CA LYS A 339 1.38 -0.94 0.05
C LYS A 339 2.54 0.01 0.35
N PRO A 340 3.11 0.71 -0.65
CA PRO A 340 4.11 1.75 -0.40
C PRO A 340 3.62 2.78 0.61
N VAL A 341 4.47 3.17 1.56
CA VAL A 341 4.10 4.07 2.67
C VAL A 341 4.50 5.51 2.36
N ILE A 342 5.75 5.74 1.99
CA ILE A 342 6.27 7.07 1.63
C ILE A 342 5.90 7.38 0.19
N ASN A 343 6.08 6.40 -0.70
CA ASN A 343 5.83 6.51 -2.13
C ASN A 343 4.39 6.07 -2.50
N ARG A 344 3.44 6.25 -1.57
CA ARG A 344 2.04 5.80 -1.71
C ARG A 344 1.30 6.38 -2.92
N ASN A 345 1.74 7.53 -3.40
CA ASN A 345 1.16 8.25 -4.54
C ASN A 345 1.85 7.91 -5.86
N SER A 346 2.89 7.07 -5.86
CA SER A 346 3.53 6.66 -7.11
C SER A 346 2.55 5.85 -7.95
N ARG A 347 2.26 6.37 -9.14
CA ARG A 347 1.39 5.77 -10.16
C ARG A 347 2.08 5.84 -11.51
N SER A 348 1.71 4.95 -12.42
CA SER A 348 2.31 4.95 -13.75
C SER A 348 1.35 4.43 -14.83
N GLY A 349 1.57 4.90 -16.06
CA GLY A 349 0.80 4.53 -17.24
C GLY A 349 -0.60 5.17 -17.32
N ALA A 350 -1.26 4.94 -18.45
CA ALA A 350 -2.60 5.41 -18.77
C ALA A 350 -3.65 4.93 -17.76
N PHE A 351 -3.43 3.75 -17.18
CA PHE A 351 -4.30 3.17 -16.17
C PHE A 351 -3.94 3.57 -14.74
N ARG A 352 -2.99 4.50 -14.52
CA ARG A 352 -2.52 4.93 -13.19
C ARG A 352 -2.27 3.73 -12.27
N LEU A 353 -1.47 2.78 -12.73
CA LEU A 353 -1.23 1.54 -12.02
C LEU A 353 -0.46 1.79 -10.72
N ARG A 354 -0.73 0.95 -9.72
CA ARG A 354 0.09 0.79 -8.51
C ARG A 354 0.35 -0.69 -8.26
N ALA A 355 1.47 -1.02 -7.64
CA ALA A 355 1.75 -2.39 -7.22
C ALA A 355 1.41 -2.60 -5.74
N GLU A 356 0.92 -3.79 -5.42
CA GLU A 356 0.65 -4.25 -4.06
C GLU A 356 1.21 -5.66 -3.89
N LEU A 357 1.65 -5.99 -2.67
CA LEU A 357 2.15 -7.31 -2.29
C LEU A 357 1.20 -7.95 -1.28
N GLY A 358 0.74 -9.17 -1.57
CA GLY A 358 -0.15 -9.94 -0.69
C GLY A 358 0.29 -11.40 -0.61
N HIS A 359 -0.50 -12.21 0.09
CA HIS A 359 -0.27 -13.66 0.22
C HIS A 359 -0.12 -14.40 -1.13
N TYR A 360 -0.77 -13.90 -2.19
CA TYR A 360 -0.72 -14.47 -3.54
C TYR A 360 0.37 -13.82 -4.43
N GLY A 361 1.32 -13.11 -3.83
CA GLY A 361 2.41 -12.42 -4.51
C GLY A 361 2.04 -11.00 -4.95
N VAL A 362 2.64 -10.51 -6.02
CA VAL A 362 2.48 -9.14 -6.51
C VAL A 362 1.25 -8.98 -7.39
N ARG A 363 0.50 -7.90 -7.25
CA ARG A 363 -0.53 -7.49 -8.24
C ARG A 363 -0.36 -6.04 -8.65
N PHE A 364 -0.93 -5.70 -9.80
CA PHE A 364 -1.02 -4.33 -10.29
C PHE A 364 -2.48 -3.89 -10.28
N LEU A 365 -2.81 -2.85 -9.53
CA LEU A 365 -4.15 -2.28 -9.44
C LEU A 365 -4.23 -0.95 -10.18
N SER A 366 -5.43 -0.64 -10.69
CA SER A 366 -5.82 0.66 -11.25
C SER A 366 -6.87 1.30 -10.33
N GLU A 367 -7.00 2.62 -10.40
CA GLU A 367 -8.13 3.35 -9.81
C GLU A 367 -9.43 3.13 -10.61
N ASP A 368 -9.31 2.76 -11.88
CA ASP A 368 -10.44 2.31 -12.70
C ASP A 368 -10.82 0.88 -12.32
N LEU A 369 -11.94 0.75 -11.60
CA LEU A 369 -12.52 -0.52 -11.17
C LEU A 369 -12.83 -1.46 -12.35
N GLY A 370 -13.03 -0.92 -13.55
CA GLY A 370 -13.29 -1.71 -14.76
C GLY A 370 -12.07 -2.48 -15.29
N LEU A 371 -10.84 -2.09 -14.91
CA LEU A 371 -9.64 -2.69 -15.50
C LEU A 371 -9.51 -4.20 -15.18
N ALA A 372 -9.86 -4.61 -13.95
CA ALA A 372 -9.79 -6.01 -13.56
C ALA A 372 -10.74 -6.88 -14.43
N LEU A 373 -11.96 -6.39 -14.70
CA LEU A 373 -12.92 -7.04 -15.60
C LEU A 373 -12.40 -7.09 -17.04
N LEU A 374 -11.79 -6.02 -17.54
CA LEU A 374 -11.19 -6.01 -18.88
C LEU A 374 -10.04 -7.02 -19.00
N ARG A 375 -9.21 -7.16 -17.96
CA ARG A 375 -8.15 -8.16 -17.89
C ARG A 375 -8.69 -9.58 -17.86
N GLU A 376 -9.75 -9.82 -17.10
CA GLU A 376 -10.45 -11.11 -17.06
C GLU A 376 -11.00 -11.46 -18.44
N ARG A 377 -11.73 -10.54 -19.08
CA ARG A 377 -12.25 -10.73 -20.45
C ARG A 377 -11.14 -11.04 -21.45
N ARG A 378 -10.03 -10.31 -21.38
CA ARG A 378 -8.85 -10.56 -22.23
C ARG A 378 -8.26 -11.95 -21.97
N LEU A 379 -8.11 -12.35 -20.71
CA LEU A 379 -7.61 -13.67 -20.32
C LEU A 379 -8.49 -14.77 -20.89
N LEU A 380 -9.79 -14.68 -20.66
CA LEU A 380 -10.76 -15.71 -21.06
C LEU A 380 -10.89 -15.81 -22.58
N LYS A 381 -10.82 -14.68 -23.31
CA LYS A 381 -10.74 -14.67 -24.78
C LYS A 381 -9.49 -15.38 -25.31
N ARG A 382 -8.39 -15.42 -24.55
CA ARG A 382 -7.16 -16.15 -24.95
C ARG A 382 -7.22 -17.65 -24.67
N LEU A 383 -8.15 -18.12 -23.84
CA LEU A 383 -8.30 -19.55 -23.54
C LEU A 383 -8.90 -20.34 -24.71
N TYR A 384 -9.74 -19.68 -25.52
CA TYR A 384 -10.43 -20.29 -26.65
C TYR A 384 -9.98 -19.61 -27.93
N VAL A 385 -9.03 -20.22 -28.63
CA VAL A 385 -8.60 -19.74 -29.95
C VAL A 385 -9.76 -19.96 -30.92
N ARG A 386 -10.10 -18.97 -31.74
CA ARG A 386 -11.26 -19.03 -32.67
C ARG A 386 -11.01 -19.87 -33.93
N GLU A 387 -9.83 -20.48 -34.06
CA GLU A 387 -9.36 -21.16 -35.28
C GLU A 387 -9.41 -22.70 -35.24
N PRO A 388 -9.54 -23.39 -34.09
CA PRO A 388 -9.99 -24.78 -34.03
C PRO A 388 -11.51 -24.87 -33.81
N GLU A 389 -12.23 -25.57 -34.70
CA GLU A 389 -13.68 -25.86 -34.54
C GLU A 389 -14.00 -26.46 -33.15
N THR A 390 -13.08 -27.27 -32.60
CA THR A 390 -13.22 -27.95 -31.31
C THR A 390 -13.25 -27.03 -30.08
N ASP A 391 -12.61 -25.86 -30.13
CA ASP A 391 -12.59 -24.93 -28.98
C ASP A 391 -13.85 -24.07 -28.95
N VAL A 392 -14.40 -23.76 -30.12
CA VAL A 392 -15.67 -23.05 -30.26
C VAL A 392 -16.84 -23.92 -29.80
N GLU A 393 -16.89 -25.20 -30.21
CA GLU A 393 -17.91 -26.16 -29.75
C GLU A 393 -17.87 -26.39 -28.23
N GLU A 394 -16.67 -26.46 -27.65
CA GLU A 394 -16.52 -26.61 -26.20
C GLU A 394 -17.02 -25.37 -25.45
N LEU A 395 -16.64 -24.17 -25.92
CA LEU A 395 -17.11 -22.93 -25.31
C LEU A 395 -18.64 -22.82 -25.41
N ASP A 396 -19.22 -23.18 -26.56
CA ASP A 396 -20.66 -23.24 -26.77
C ASP A 396 -21.34 -24.18 -25.76
N TRP A 397 -20.79 -25.40 -25.60
CA TRP A 397 -21.25 -26.36 -24.61
C TRP A 397 -21.09 -25.84 -23.17
N GLN A 398 -20.02 -25.14 -22.86
CA GLN A 398 -19.80 -24.57 -21.54
C GLN A 398 -20.71 -23.40 -21.26
N LEU A 399 -21.21 -22.69 -22.26
CA LEU A 399 -22.19 -21.61 -22.12
C LEU A 399 -23.65 -22.10 -22.28
N ARG A 400 -23.86 -23.43 -22.35
CA ARG A 400 -25.20 -24.03 -22.40
C ARG A 400 -26.08 -23.49 -21.26
N GLY A 401 -27.27 -23.03 -21.61
CA GLY A 401 -28.23 -22.41 -20.68
C GLY A 401 -28.35 -20.90 -20.80
N ILE A 402 -27.58 -20.25 -21.69
CA ILE A 402 -27.79 -18.86 -22.11
C ILE A 402 -28.49 -18.87 -23.47
N ASP A 403 -29.73 -18.36 -23.52
CA ASP A 403 -30.60 -18.37 -24.71
C ASP A 403 -30.34 -17.13 -25.58
N ILE A 404 -29.17 -17.10 -26.22
CA ILE A 404 -28.73 -16.04 -27.13
C ILE A 404 -28.04 -16.72 -28.32
N ASP A 405 -28.31 -16.32 -29.55
CA ASP A 405 -27.79 -17.02 -30.73
C ASP A 405 -26.29 -16.77 -30.96
N ASP A 406 -25.83 -15.53 -30.77
CA ASP A 406 -24.44 -15.15 -30.98
C ASP A 406 -23.54 -15.57 -29.80
N LEU A 407 -22.39 -16.18 -30.10
CA LEU A 407 -21.49 -16.73 -29.09
C LEU A 407 -20.73 -15.63 -28.33
N ASP A 408 -20.41 -14.51 -28.99
CA ASP A 408 -19.77 -13.37 -28.32
C ASP A 408 -20.78 -12.67 -27.40
N GLU A 409 -22.02 -12.50 -27.84
CA GLU A 409 -23.11 -11.96 -27.02
C GLU A 409 -23.43 -12.88 -25.83
N ARG A 410 -23.42 -14.21 -26.02
CA ARG A 410 -23.51 -15.19 -24.92
C ARG A 410 -22.38 -15.05 -23.91
N LEU A 411 -21.15 -14.90 -24.40
CA LEU A 411 -19.98 -14.76 -23.53
C LEU A 411 -20.02 -13.43 -22.77
N GLU A 412 -20.43 -12.34 -23.41
CA GLU A 412 -20.66 -11.06 -22.71
C GLU A 412 -21.78 -11.20 -21.68
N HIS A 413 -22.91 -11.82 -22.02
CA HIS A 413 -23.99 -12.08 -21.06
C HIS A 413 -23.52 -12.93 -19.86
N PHE A 414 -22.67 -13.92 -20.11
CA PHE A 414 -22.05 -14.73 -19.07
C PHE A 414 -21.23 -13.87 -18.09
N PHE A 415 -20.40 -12.95 -18.59
CA PHE A 415 -19.62 -12.03 -17.74
C PHE A 415 -20.47 -11.05 -16.94
N HIS A 416 -21.64 -10.65 -17.46
CA HIS A 416 -22.52 -9.74 -16.72
C HIS A 416 -23.34 -10.43 -15.64
N THR A 417 -23.54 -11.75 -15.72
CA THR A 417 -24.43 -12.51 -14.83
C THR A 417 -23.71 -13.36 -13.79
N ARG A 418 -22.41 -13.59 -13.97
CA ARG A 418 -21.58 -14.42 -13.08
C ARG A 418 -20.55 -13.59 -12.33
N THR A 419 -20.14 -14.10 -11.16
CA THR A 419 -19.02 -13.51 -10.44
C THR A 419 -17.70 -13.87 -11.16
N PRO A 420 -16.65 -13.04 -11.04
CA PRO A 420 -15.34 -13.36 -11.62
C PRO A 420 -14.78 -14.70 -11.13
N ALA A 421 -15.03 -15.06 -9.87
CA ALA A 421 -14.62 -16.36 -9.32
C ALA A 421 -15.29 -17.52 -10.06
N ASP A 422 -16.63 -17.48 -10.21
CA ASP A 422 -17.38 -18.52 -10.93
C ASP A 422 -16.97 -18.62 -12.40
N ALA A 423 -16.70 -17.47 -13.03
CA ALA A 423 -16.28 -17.40 -14.42
C ALA A 423 -14.92 -18.07 -14.64
N LEU A 424 -13.95 -17.75 -13.79
CA LEU A 424 -12.63 -18.36 -13.82
C LEU A 424 -12.69 -19.85 -13.49
N GLU A 425 -13.43 -20.25 -12.44
CA GLU A 425 -13.58 -21.66 -12.06
C GLU A 425 -14.14 -22.48 -13.24
N ARG A 426 -15.22 -22.01 -13.86
CA ARG A 426 -15.89 -22.71 -14.96
C ARG A 426 -15.04 -22.81 -16.22
N LEU A 427 -14.33 -21.74 -16.61
CA LEU A 427 -13.64 -21.67 -17.91
C LEU A 427 -12.16 -22.07 -17.83
N VAL A 428 -11.47 -21.75 -16.73
CA VAL A 428 -10.06 -22.07 -16.55
C VAL A 428 -9.87 -23.54 -16.16
N LEU A 429 -10.66 -24.05 -15.21
CA LEU A 429 -10.50 -25.43 -14.70
C LEU A 429 -11.16 -26.47 -15.60
N ALA A 430 -11.86 -26.05 -16.67
CA ALA A 430 -12.46 -26.97 -17.61
C ALA A 430 -11.45 -27.93 -18.26
N ARG A 431 -10.22 -27.44 -18.54
CA ARG A 431 -9.17 -28.21 -19.21
C ARG A 431 -7.79 -27.81 -18.69
N LYS A 432 -6.88 -28.78 -18.62
CA LYS A 432 -5.48 -28.54 -18.24
C LYS A 432 -4.77 -27.51 -19.15
N THR A 433 -5.12 -27.48 -20.44
CA THR A 433 -4.60 -26.50 -21.39
C THR A 433 -5.02 -25.09 -21.03
N ASN A 434 -6.28 -24.87 -20.67
CA ASN A 434 -6.81 -23.57 -20.25
C ASN A 434 -6.10 -23.09 -18.98
N MET A 435 -5.94 -23.98 -18.00
CA MET A 435 -5.18 -23.71 -16.79
C MET A 435 -3.74 -23.25 -17.08
N ILE A 436 -3.02 -23.97 -17.93
CA ILE A 436 -1.62 -23.63 -18.30
C ILE A 436 -1.57 -22.28 -19.02
N THR A 437 -2.46 -22.05 -19.99
CA THR A 437 -2.56 -20.77 -20.71
C THR A 437 -2.89 -19.64 -19.74
N ALA A 438 -3.84 -19.83 -18.82
CA ALA A 438 -4.20 -18.82 -17.85
C ALA A 438 -3.02 -18.46 -16.94
N CYS A 439 -2.32 -19.47 -16.41
CA CYS A 439 -1.14 -19.27 -15.56
C CYS A 439 -0.04 -18.51 -16.30
N PHE A 440 0.27 -18.91 -17.54
CA PHE A 440 1.26 -18.23 -18.38
C PHE A 440 0.86 -16.77 -18.63
N GLU A 441 -0.40 -16.55 -18.98
CA GLU A 441 -0.93 -15.23 -19.26
C GLU A 441 -0.86 -14.29 -18.08
N VAL A 442 -1.01 -14.75 -16.83
CA VAL A 442 -0.92 -13.87 -15.65
C VAL A 442 0.45 -13.92 -14.95
N GLY A 443 1.41 -14.70 -15.46
CA GLY A 443 2.74 -14.84 -14.87
C GLY A 443 2.83 -15.76 -13.65
N ILE A 444 1.89 -16.70 -13.48
CA ILE A 444 1.95 -17.71 -12.42
C ILE A 444 2.85 -18.86 -12.87
N GLU A 445 4.01 -18.99 -12.24
CA GLU A 445 4.85 -20.19 -12.40
C GLU A 445 4.27 -21.37 -11.61
N HIS A 446 4.42 -22.59 -12.12
CA HIS A 446 4.04 -23.83 -11.41
C HIS A 446 2.59 -23.87 -10.87
N GLY A 447 1.63 -23.26 -11.58
CA GLY A 447 0.23 -23.23 -11.13
C GLY A 447 -0.44 -24.61 -10.96
N HIS A 448 0.15 -25.67 -11.49
CA HIS A 448 -0.33 -27.05 -11.33
C HIS A 448 -0.07 -27.65 -9.95
N ASP A 449 0.79 -27.02 -9.14
CA ASP A 449 1.07 -27.45 -7.77
C ASP A 449 0.07 -26.87 -6.75
N LEU A 450 -0.77 -25.92 -7.19
CA LEU A 450 -1.78 -25.26 -6.35
C LEU A 450 -3.07 -26.08 -6.30
N SER A 451 -3.81 -25.96 -5.19
CA SER A 451 -5.20 -26.43 -5.16
C SER A 451 -6.06 -25.59 -6.12
N ASP A 452 -7.17 -26.14 -6.59
CA ASP A 452 -8.08 -25.42 -7.50
C ASP A 452 -8.52 -24.07 -6.89
N GLN A 453 -8.84 -24.05 -5.59
CA GLN A 453 -9.23 -22.83 -4.88
C GLN A 453 -8.09 -21.81 -4.80
N ASP A 454 -6.87 -22.25 -4.47
CA ASP A 454 -5.71 -21.37 -4.38
C ASP A 454 -5.31 -20.82 -5.75
N LEU A 455 -5.45 -21.63 -6.80
CA LEU A 455 -5.22 -21.21 -8.17
C LEU A 455 -6.21 -20.11 -8.58
N ILE A 456 -7.51 -20.31 -8.36
CA ILE A 456 -8.54 -19.30 -8.68
C ILE A 456 -8.30 -18.02 -7.87
N ASN A 457 -8.00 -18.12 -6.58
CA ASN A 457 -7.69 -16.97 -5.74
C ASN A 457 -6.43 -16.23 -6.24
N THR A 458 -5.40 -16.96 -6.65
CA THR A 458 -4.18 -16.36 -7.23
C THR A 458 -4.49 -15.68 -8.57
N LEU A 459 -5.32 -16.27 -9.43
CA LEU A 459 -5.75 -15.66 -10.70
C LEU A 459 -6.54 -14.37 -10.46
N LEU A 460 -7.53 -14.39 -9.56
CA LEU A 460 -8.29 -13.20 -9.16
C LEU A 460 -7.36 -12.09 -8.66
N TRP A 461 -6.42 -12.44 -7.77
CA TRP A 461 -5.42 -11.52 -7.25
C TRP A 461 -4.60 -10.88 -8.37
N LYS A 462 -4.07 -11.69 -9.30
CA LYS A 462 -3.23 -11.22 -10.42
C LYS A 462 -3.97 -10.36 -11.43
N LEU A 463 -5.27 -10.62 -11.62
CA LEU A 463 -6.13 -9.79 -12.48
C LEU A 463 -6.45 -8.44 -11.83
N GLY A 464 -6.34 -8.33 -10.51
CA GLY A 464 -6.57 -7.11 -9.75
C GLY A 464 -7.88 -7.12 -8.96
N PHE A 465 -8.53 -8.28 -8.81
CA PHE A 465 -9.70 -8.40 -7.94
C PHE A 465 -9.28 -8.51 -6.46
N PRO A 466 -10.09 -7.99 -5.53
CA PRO A 466 -9.96 -8.34 -4.12
C PRO A 466 -10.29 -9.83 -3.94
N VAL A 467 -9.43 -10.55 -3.21
CA VAL A 467 -9.72 -11.93 -2.80
C VAL A 467 -10.30 -11.86 -1.40
N GLY A 468 -11.57 -12.22 -1.27
CA GLY A 468 -12.27 -12.17 0.02
C GLY A 468 -11.72 -13.21 0.99
N THR A 469 -11.19 -12.77 2.12
CA THR A 469 -10.82 -13.63 3.23
C THR A 469 -11.96 -13.59 4.25
N SER A 470 -12.94 -14.47 4.09
CA SER A 470 -13.99 -14.65 5.09
C SER A 470 -13.44 -15.47 6.26
N GLU A 471 -12.49 -14.90 7.01
CA GLU A 471 -12.09 -15.48 8.29
C GLU A 471 -13.15 -15.14 9.33
N ASP A 472 -13.98 -16.12 9.67
CA ASP A 472 -14.83 -16.06 10.85
C ASP A 472 -14.01 -16.59 12.05
N PRO A 473 -13.50 -15.70 12.93
CA PRO A 473 -12.66 -16.14 14.05
C PRO A 473 -13.41 -17.05 15.01
N HIS A 474 -14.74 -17.10 14.95
CA HIS A 474 -15.59 -17.87 15.84
C HIS A 474 -16.23 -19.09 15.16
N ALA A 475 -15.78 -19.45 13.95
CA ALA A 475 -16.32 -20.60 13.22
C ALA A 475 -16.21 -21.91 14.01
N ASP A 476 -15.07 -22.13 14.66
CA ASP A 476 -14.81 -23.32 15.48
C ASP A 476 -15.72 -23.37 16.71
N PHE A 477 -15.91 -22.23 17.40
CA PHE A 477 -16.86 -22.12 18.51
C PHE A 477 -18.27 -22.54 18.06
N TRP A 478 -18.75 -22.00 16.94
CA TRP A 478 -20.09 -22.32 16.43
C TRP A 478 -20.21 -23.77 15.99
N ARG A 479 -19.18 -24.33 15.34
CA ARG A 479 -19.14 -25.75 14.98
C ARG A 479 -19.19 -26.65 16.22
N HIS A 480 -18.45 -26.32 17.26
CA HIS A 480 -18.47 -27.06 18.52
C HIS A 480 -19.78 -26.87 19.28
N HIS A 481 -20.38 -25.68 19.22
CA HIS A 481 -21.69 -25.39 19.78
C HIS A 481 -22.76 -26.28 19.16
N GLU A 482 -22.88 -26.30 17.83
CA GLU A 482 -23.87 -27.12 17.11
C GLU A 482 -23.67 -28.60 17.37
N ARG A 483 -22.41 -29.06 17.40
CA ARG A 483 -22.08 -30.45 17.73
C ARG A 483 -22.54 -30.82 19.14
N LEU A 484 -22.26 -29.96 20.12
CA LEU A 484 -22.63 -30.20 21.52
C LEU A 484 -24.15 -30.11 21.72
N TRP A 485 -24.80 -29.15 21.06
CA TRP A 485 -26.25 -29.00 21.03
C TRP A 485 -26.94 -30.24 20.45
N ALA A 486 -26.49 -30.73 19.30
CA ALA A 486 -27.02 -31.95 18.69
C ALA A 486 -26.88 -33.17 19.62
N LEU A 487 -25.77 -33.27 20.35
CA LEU A 487 -25.58 -34.32 21.35
C LEU A 487 -26.60 -34.19 22.50
N THR A 488 -26.91 -32.97 22.97
CA THR A 488 -27.94 -32.75 24.01
C THR A 488 -29.37 -33.09 23.57
N GLN A 489 -29.62 -33.17 22.26
CA GLN A 489 -30.90 -33.60 21.70
C GLN A 489 -30.98 -35.12 21.46
N SER A 490 -29.86 -35.85 21.61
CA SER A 490 -29.78 -37.30 21.37
C SER A 490 -30.03 -38.12 22.63
N SER A 491 -30.73 -39.25 22.55
CA SER A 491 -31.16 -40.04 23.73
C SER A 491 -30.03 -40.69 24.56
N ASP A 492 -28.75 -40.52 24.20
CA ASP A 492 -27.57 -41.25 24.75
C ASP A 492 -26.63 -40.39 25.64
N ILE A 493 -27.11 -39.25 26.14
CA ILE A 493 -26.29 -38.22 26.83
C ILE A 493 -25.75 -38.67 28.19
N GLY A 494 -26.49 -39.52 28.92
CA GLY A 494 -26.30 -39.71 30.35
C GLY A 494 -24.96 -40.33 30.78
N ARG A 495 -24.20 -40.96 29.85
CA ARG A 495 -22.92 -41.63 30.15
C ARG A 495 -21.86 -41.58 29.04
N SER A 496 -22.09 -40.87 27.93
CA SER A 496 -21.18 -40.96 26.78
C SER A 496 -19.90 -40.15 26.99
N GLU A 497 -18.76 -40.83 26.91
CA GLU A 497 -17.42 -40.22 26.81
C GLU A 497 -17.39 -39.15 25.70
N ARG A 498 -18.12 -39.40 24.62
CA ARG A 498 -18.36 -38.50 23.49
C ARG A 498 -18.88 -37.11 23.87
N PHE A 499 -19.74 -36.99 24.90
CA PHE A 499 -20.21 -35.68 25.34
C PHE A 499 -19.09 -34.89 26.01
N ARG A 500 -18.27 -35.53 26.86
CA ARG A 500 -17.12 -34.86 27.49
C ARG A 500 -16.04 -34.48 26.47
N GLU A 501 -15.78 -35.36 25.50
CA GLU A 501 -14.87 -35.10 24.39
C GLU A 501 -15.31 -33.88 23.56
N ALA A 502 -16.62 -33.66 23.38
CA ALA A 502 -17.15 -32.50 22.66
C ALA A 502 -17.23 -31.23 23.53
N ALA A 503 -17.46 -31.37 24.85
CA ALA A 503 -17.63 -30.24 25.76
C ALA A 503 -16.32 -29.49 26.05
N THR A 504 -15.18 -30.19 26.14
CA THR A 504 -13.89 -29.57 26.45
C THR A 504 -13.47 -28.53 25.39
N PRO A 505 -13.40 -28.86 24.08
CA PRO A 505 -13.08 -27.85 23.05
C PRO A 505 -14.08 -26.69 23.03
N TYR A 506 -15.37 -26.96 23.22
CA TYR A 506 -16.40 -25.93 23.25
C TYR A 506 -16.18 -24.88 24.36
N PHE A 507 -15.91 -25.32 25.60
CA PHE A 507 -15.68 -24.39 26.71
C PHE A 507 -14.34 -23.66 26.59
N THR A 508 -13.31 -24.30 26.03
CA THR A 508 -12.04 -23.62 25.69
C THR A 508 -12.27 -22.51 24.67
N ASP A 509 -13.03 -22.78 23.61
CA ASP A 509 -13.35 -21.77 22.59
C ASP A 509 -14.22 -20.65 23.15
N LEU A 510 -15.16 -20.97 24.05
CA LEU A 510 -15.96 -19.97 24.76
C LEU A 510 -15.08 -19.05 25.63
N GLU A 511 -14.16 -19.63 26.40
CA GLU A 511 -13.21 -18.86 27.23
C GLU A 511 -12.34 -17.95 26.34
N GLY A 512 -11.83 -18.47 25.21
CA GLY A 512 -11.09 -17.69 24.22
C GLY A 512 -11.90 -16.55 23.62
N LEU A 513 -13.14 -16.81 23.20
CA LEU A 513 -14.05 -15.84 22.61
C LEU A 513 -14.42 -14.72 23.60
N LEU A 514 -14.75 -15.07 24.85
CA LEU A 514 -15.08 -14.06 25.87
C LEU A 514 -13.88 -13.19 26.21
N LEU A 515 -12.69 -13.78 26.29
CA LEU A 515 -11.45 -13.03 26.54
C LEU A 515 -11.12 -12.09 25.38
N ASP A 516 -11.24 -12.55 24.13
CA ASP A 516 -11.04 -11.71 22.94
C ASP A 516 -12.07 -10.57 22.87
N ALA A 517 -13.35 -10.87 23.08
CA ALA A 517 -14.41 -9.87 23.07
C ALA A 517 -14.23 -8.81 24.16
N LEU A 518 -13.80 -9.21 25.37
CA LEU A 518 -13.45 -8.28 26.44
C LEU A 518 -12.26 -7.40 26.08
N ALA A 519 -11.18 -8.01 25.58
CA ALA A 519 -9.97 -7.28 25.21
C ALA A 519 -10.27 -6.24 24.13
N PHE A 520 -10.93 -6.65 23.05
CA PHE A 520 -11.30 -5.79 21.93
C PHE A 520 -12.27 -4.67 22.35
N THR A 521 -13.30 -5.00 23.14
CA THR A 521 -14.29 -4.00 23.60
C THR A 521 -13.66 -3.00 24.56
N ALA A 522 -12.84 -3.46 25.51
CA ALA A 522 -12.13 -2.58 26.42
C ALA A 522 -11.15 -1.67 25.67
N TRP A 523 -10.36 -2.23 24.75
CA TRP A 523 -9.45 -1.45 23.91
C TRP A 523 -10.20 -0.40 23.08
N GLY A 524 -11.25 -0.82 22.35
CA GLY A 524 -12.03 0.05 21.48
C GLY A 524 -12.68 1.22 22.21
N LEU A 525 -13.14 1.01 23.45
CA LEU A 525 -13.88 2.02 24.21
C LEU A 525 -13.03 2.86 25.16
N LEU A 526 -11.86 2.37 25.60
CA LEU A 526 -11.05 3.01 26.65
C LEU A 526 -9.76 3.65 26.14
N ILE A 527 -9.23 3.23 24.99
CA ILE A 527 -7.94 3.71 24.46
C ILE A 527 -8.12 4.86 23.47
N ASP A 528 -7.26 5.87 23.54
CA ASP A 528 -7.28 6.99 22.58
C ASP A 528 -6.74 6.57 21.21
N HIS A 529 -7.65 6.32 20.27
CA HIS A 529 -7.30 5.92 18.90
C HIS A 529 -6.75 7.05 18.04
N THR A 530 -7.03 8.31 18.35
CA THR A 530 -6.57 9.43 17.50
C THR A 530 -5.14 9.84 17.77
N GLY A 531 -4.66 9.61 19.00
CA GLY A 531 -3.28 9.87 19.42
C GLY A 531 -2.34 8.69 19.25
N ASN A 532 -2.84 7.53 18.84
CA ASN A 532 -2.04 6.32 18.64
C ASN A 532 -1.14 6.43 17.40
N GLU A 533 -0.03 5.69 17.38
CA GLU A 533 0.91 5.62 16.23
C GLU A 533 0.20 5.10 14.98
N THR A 534 -0.69 4.12 15.15
CA THR A 534 -1.56 3.57 14.11
C THR A 534 -3.03 3.83 14.45
N PRO A 535 -3.58 5.00 14.08
CA PRO A 535 -4.95 5.36 14.41
C PRO A 535 -5.95 4.37 13.83
N PHE A 536 -6.90 3.95 14.67
CA PHE A 536 -8.01 3.07 14.30
C PHE A 536 -7.59 1.76 13.59
N ALA A 537 -6.45 1.19 13.95
CA ALA A 537 -6.01 -0.13 13.51
C ALA A 537 -5.85 -1.05 14.73
N TYR A 538 -6.28 -2.31 14.61
CA TYR A 538 -6.23 -3.28 15.70
C TYR A 538 -5.34 -4.48 15.35
N ASP A 539 -4.44 -4.81 16.28
CA ASP A 539 -3.53 -5.96 16.27
C ASP A 539 -3.89 -7.00 17.34
N ASP A 540 -3.82 -8.28 16.97
CA ASP A 540 -4.28 -9.39 17.82
C ASP A 540 -3.38 -9.70 19.02
N HIS A 541 -2.21 -9.06 19.08
CA HIS A 541 -1.22 -9.30 20.12
C HIS A 541 -1.00 -8.07 21.01
N ASP A 542 -0.62 -6.93 20.44
CA ASP A 542 -0.26 -5.74 21.21
C ASP A 542 -1.50 -4.99 21.71
N ASP A 543 -2.46 -4.74 20.82
CA ASP A 543 -3.69 -4.02 21.17
C ASP A 543 -4.60 -4.87 22.06
N ARG A 544 -4.62 -6.18 21.84
CA ARG A 544 -5.26 -7.14 22.75
C ARG A 544 -4.70 -7.05 24.18
N ARG A 545 -3.38 -7.06 24.33
CA ARG A 545 -2.72 -6.91 25.64
C ARG A 545 -3.02 -5.55 26.27
N GLN A 546 -3.03 -4.49 25.47
CA GLN A 546 -3.37 -3.14 25.94
C GLN A 546 -4.83 -3.08 26.43
N GLY A 547 -5.77 -3.68 25.72
CA GLY A 547 -7.18 -3.79 26.11
C GLY A 547 -7.38 -4.51 27.43
N LEU A 548 -6.72 -5.66 27.62
CA LEU A 548 -6.75 -6.42 28.88
C LEU A 548 -6.13 -5.64 30.03
N SER A 549 -5.03 -4.93 29.79
CA SER A 549 -4.40 -4.06 30.79
C SER A 549 -5.32 -2.90 31.19
N ALA A 550 -6.00 -2.28 30.22
CA ALA A 550 -6.98 -1.23 30.48
C ALA A 550 -8.17 -1.74 31.30
N LEU A 551 -8.66 -2.95 31.00
CA LEU A 551 -9.68 -3.62 31.80
C LEU A 551 -9.21 -3.92 33.22
N GLN A 552 -7.98 -4.41 33.39
CA GLN A 552 -7.38 -4.67 34.70
C GLN A 552 -7.27 -3.41 35.54
N ALA A 553 -6.85 -2.29 34.94
CA ALA A 553 -6.76 -0.99 35.61
C ALA A 553 -8.15 -0.39 35.95
N ALA A 554 -9.19 -0.77 35.19
CA ALA A 554 -10.57 -0.34 35.42
C ALA A 554 -11.26 -1.04 36.60
N LEU A 555 -10.68 -2.13 37.12
CA LEU A 555 -11.23 -2.87 38.25
C LEU A 555 -11.16 -2.04 39.55
N PRO A 556 -12.25 -2.01 40.35
CA PRO A 556 -12.18 -1.42 41.68
C PRO A 556 -11.22 -2.24 42.56
N PRO A 557 -10.43 -1.61 43.46
CA PRO A 557 -9.63 -2.34 44.43
C PRO A 557 -10.57 -3.12 45.37
N ARG A 558 -10.68 -4.44 45.17
CA ARG A 558 -11.49 -5.33 46.02
C ARG A 558 -10.62 -5.99 47.08
N SER A 559 -10.85 -5.66 48.34
CA SER A 559 -10.19 -6.26 49.51
C SER A 559 -10.74 -7.63 49.92
N ASP A 560 -11.90 -8.03 49.37
CA ASP A 560 -12.75 -9.08 49.97
C ASP A 560 -12.77 -10.42 49.20
N LEU A 561 -11.98 -10.56 48.13
CA LEU A 561 -11.85 -11.82 47.39
C LEU A 561 -10.52 -12.54 47.72
N PRO A 562 -10.51 -13.88 47.91
CA PRO A 562 -9.28 -14.62 48.24
C PRO A 562 -8.19 -14.55 47.17
N LYS A 563 -8.56 -14.26 45.91
CA LYS A 563 -7.67 -14.06 44.78
C LYS A 563 -8.20 -12.89 43.93
N PRO A 564 -7.40 -11.85 43.66
CA PRO A 564 -7.81 -10.78 42.76
C PRO A 564 -8.02 -11.33 41.34
N MET A 565 -8.98 -10.76 40.61
CA MET A 565 -9.14 -11.05 39.19
C MET A 565 -7.91 -10.52 38.43
N ASP A 566 -7.30 -11.37 37.62
CA ASP A 566 -6.15 -11.05 36.80
C ASP A 566 -6.46 -11.43 35.35
N TYR A 567 -6.78 -10.42 34.53
CA TYR A 567 -7.04 -10.57 33.10
C TYR A 567 -5.75 -10.59 32.26
N THR A 568 -4.60 -10.30 32.88
CA THR A 568 -3.29 -10.27 32.23
C THR A 568 -2.50 -11.57 32.41
N GLY A 569 -2.96 -12.46 33.29
CA GLY A 569 -2.38 -13.78 33.49
C GLY A 569 -2.63 -14.75 32.33
N GLU A 570 -1.84 -15.82 32.27
CA GLU A 570 -1.92 -16.86 31.22
C GLU A 570 -3.26 -17.61 31.22
N HIS A 571 -3.94 -17.67 32.38
CA HIS A 571 -5.21 -18.38 32.54
C HIS A 571 -6.22 -17.50 33.27
N VAL A 572 -7.30 -17.15 32.58
CA VAL A 572 -8.43 -16.41 33.13
C VAL A 572 -9.62 -17.35 33.27
N GLU A 573 -10.16 -17.49 34.49
CA GLU A 573 -11.31 -18.36 34.73
C GLU A 573 -12.58 -17.84 34.06
N LEU A 574 -13.43 -18.74 33.55
CA LEU A 574 -14.70 -18.39 32.89
C LEU A 574 -15.58 -17.45 33.72
N ARG A 575 -15.62 -17.63 35.04
CA ARG A 575 -16.36 -16.72 35.94
C ARG A 575 -15.80 -15.29 35.89
N ALA A 576 -14.48 -15.13 35.92
CA ALA A 576 -13.85 -13.82 35.82
C ALA A 576 -14.12 -13.17 34.46
N LEU A 577 -14.15 -13.96 33.37
CA LEU A 577 -14.55 -13.46 32.05
C LEU A 577 -16.00 -12.96 32.04
N MET A 578 -16.93 -13.73 32.60
CA MET A 578 -18.33 -13.29 32.72
C MET A 578 -18.47 -12.00 33.56
N ASP A 579 -17.79 -11.92 34.71
CA ASP A 579 -17.76 -10.75 35.58
C ASP A 579 -17.03 -9.54 34.95
N GLY A 580 -16.18 -9.77 33.95
CA GLY A 580 -15.43 -8.75 33.22
C GLY A 580 -16.35 -7.77 32.49
N PHE A 581 -17.40 -8.26 31.83
CA PHE A 581 -18.35 -7.40 31.10
C PHE A 581 -19.11 -6.45 32.05
N ARG A 582 -19.58 -6.98 33.18
CA ARG A 582 -20.20 -6.18 34.25
C ARG A 582 -19.22 -5.15 34.83
N SER A 583 -17.96 -5.54 35.03
CA SER A 583 -16.92 -4.65 35.57
C SER A 583 -16.60 -3.51 34.62
N LEU A 584 -16.49 -3.80 33.31
CA LEU A 584 -16.31 -2.81 32.25
C LEU A 584 -17.51 -1.84 32.20
N ALA A 585 -18.74 -2.36 32.23
CA ALA A 585 -19.95 -1.53 32.25
C ALA A 585 -19.97 -0.55 33.44
N ALA A 586 -19.66 -1.04 34.63
CA ALA A 586 -19.60 -0.21 35.83
C ALA A 586 -18.47 0.85 35.76
N TYR A 587 -17.36 0.55 35.09
CA TYR A 587 -16.30 1.54 34.85
C TYR A 587 -16.74 2.62 33.86
N LEU A 588 -17.36 2.25 32.74
CA LEU A 588 -17.90 3.21 31.76
C LEU A 588 -18.95 4.14 32.38
N GLU A 589 -19.79 3.64 33.28
CA GLU A 589 -20.73 4.46 34.07
C GLU A 589 -20.02 5.49 34.95
N ARG A 590 -18.90 5.12 35.58
CA ARG A 590 -18.07 6.06 36.36
C ARG A 590 -17.44 7.11 35.45
N CYS A 591 -16.86 6.72 34.31
CA CYS A 591 -16.27 7.66 33.36
C CYS A 591 -17.31 8.68 32.85
N ARG A 592 -18.54 8.23 32.58
CA ARG A 592 -19.65 9.11 32.18
C ARG A 592 -20.02 10.14 33.26
N ALA A 593 -19.85 9.82 34.53
CA ALA A 593 -20.09 10.75 35.63
C ALA A 593 -18.99 11.81 35.78
N THR A 594 -17.80 11.57 35.22
CA THR A 594 -16.65 12.49 35.29
C THR A 594 -16.02 12.73 33.91
N PRO A 595 -16.74 13.33 32.96
CA PRO A 595 -16.26 13.49 31.58
C PRO A 595 -15.08 14.45 31.46
N GLU A 596 -14.97 15.43 32.37
CA GLU A 596 -13.92 16.47 32.32
C GLU A 596 -12.50 15.90 32.46
N THR A 597 -12.33 14.79 33.17
CA THR A 597 -11.04 14.11 33.36
C THR A 597 -10.42 13.61 32.05
N TYR A 598 -11.24 13.41 31.01
CA TYR A 598 -10.83 12.79 29.76
C TYR A 598 -10.82 13.77 28.58
N GLN A 599 -10.92 15.08 28.83
CA GLN A 599 -10.93 16.07 27.75
C GLN A 599 -9.62 16.05 26.94
N ARG A 600 -9.77 16.04 25.62
CA ARG A 600 -8.64 16.16 24.69
C ARG A 600 -8.17 17.63 24.64
N PRO A 601 -6.86 17.88 24.65
CA PRO A 601 -6.34 19.24 24.53
C PRO A 601 -6.65 19.84 23.14
N GLU A 602 -6.96 21.14 23.08
CA GLU A 602 -7.41 21.81 21.86
C GLU A 602 -6.38 21.80 20.72
N ASN A 603 -5.08 21.74 21.04
CA ASN A 603 -4.01 21.67 20.05
C ASN A 603 -4.01 20.36 19.24
N ALA A 604 -4.70 19.33 19.72
CA ALA A 604 -4.88 18.06 19.02
C ALA A 604 -6.06 18.06 18.05
N PHE A 605 -6.86 19.13 17.99
CA PHE A 605 -7.99 19.22 17.05
C PHE A 605 -7.53 19.49 15.60
N PRO A 606 -8.28 18.98 14.61
CA PRO A 606 -7.95 19.20 13.22
C PRO A 606 -8.12 20.67 12.82
N ARG A 607 -7.40 21.11 11.76
CA ARG A 607 -7.38 22.53 11.33
C ARG A 607 -8.75 23.11 10.96
N TYR A 608 -9.69 22.25 10.55
CA TYR A 608 -11.01 22.64 10.09
C TYR A 608 -12.02 22.80 11.23
N ASP A 609 -11.72 22.26 12.43
CA ASP A 609 -12.65 22.31 13.56
C ASP A 609 -12.97 23.77 13.92
N GLY A 610 -14.26 24.07 14.04
CA GLY A 610 -14.77 25.44 14.28
C GLY A 610 -14.63 26.42 13.10
N LYS A 611 -14.11 26.00 11.94
CA LYS A 611 -13.97 26.85 10.73
C LYS A 611 -14.99 26.55 9.65
N THR A 612 -15.72 25.45 9.77
CA THR A 612 -16.74 25.03 8.83
C THR A 612 -17.87 24.32 9.57
N ASP A 613 -19.10 24.58 9.14
CA ASP A 613 -20.29 23.88 9.63
C ASP A 613 -20.61 22.64 8.77
N LEU A 614 -19.89 22.45 7.65
CA LEU A 614 -20.11 21.30 6.75
C LEU A 614 -19.51 20.00 7.29
N LYS A 615 -18.50 20.09 8.16
CA LYS A 615 -17.74 18.96 8.70
C LYS A 615 -17.55 19.12 10.20
N ALA A 616 -17.89 18.09 10.96
CA ALA A 616 -17.88 18.09 12.41
C ALA A 616 -16.83 17.10 12.95
N TYR A 617 -16.08 17.53 13.96
CA TYR A 617 -15.15 16.69 14.69
C TYR A 617 -15.71 16.38 16.09
N LEU A 618 -16.04 15.10 16.34
CA LEU A 618 -16.72 14.66 17.56
C LEU A 618 -15.80 14.04 18.63
N LEU A 619 -14.52 13.79 18.30
CA LEU A 619 -13.58 13.09 19.19
C LEU A 619 -12.93 14.02 20.23
N ARG A 620 -13.77 14.65 21.05
CA ARG A 620 -13.41 15.66 22.06
C ARG A 620 -12.76 15.08 23.33
N SER A 621 -12.92 13.78 23.55
CA SER A 621 -12.37 13.03 24.69
C SER A 621 -11.26 12.07 24.23
N THR A 622 -10.28 11.83 25.10
CA THR A 622 -9.28 10.76 24.95
C THR A 622 -9.88 9.38 25.18
N LEU A 623 -11.05 9.29 25.83
CA LEU A 623 -11.79 8.05 26.05
C LEU A 623 -12.92 7.95 25.01
N PRO A 624 -12.81 7.06 23.98
CA PRO A 624 -13.74 6.98 22.85
C PRO A 624 -15.21 6.84 23.25
N PHE A 625 -15.53 6.08 24.29
CA PHE A 625 -16.91 5.89 24.75
C PHE A 625 -17.63 7.23 25.06
N LEU A 626 -16.92 8.24 25.58
CA LEU A 626 -17.51 9.55 25.87
C LEU A 626 -17.78 10.39 24.62
N ASN A 627 -17.19 10.03 23.48
CA ASN A 627 -17.42 10.69 22.18
C ASN A 627 -18.65 10.15 21.44
N LEU A 628 -19.24 9.06 21.94
CA LEU A 628 -20.40 8.40 21.34
C LEU A 628 -21.70 9.12 21.70
N SER A 629 -22.75 8.89 20.91
CA SER A 629 -24.09 9.40 21.20
C SER A 629 -24.61 8.83 22.54
N SER A 630 -25.44 9.59 23.27
CA SER A 630 -26.03 9.12 24.53
C SER A 630 -26.79 7.79 24.40
N PRO A 631 -27.62 7.57 23.35
CA PRO A 631 -28.25 6.27 23.12
C PRO A 631 -27.25 5.13 22.92
N SER A 632 -26.12 5.38 22.24
CA SER A 632 -25.05 4.39 22.08
C SER A 632 -24.37 4.06 23.41
N GLN A 633 -24.12 5.07 24.24
CA GLN A 633 -23.53 4.86 25.57
C GLN A 633 -24.43 3.96 26.44
N ASP A 634 -25.73 4.22 26.47
CA ASP A 634 -26.71 3.41 27.20
C ASP A 634 -26.79 1.98 26.63
N ARG A 635 -26.84 1.84 25.31
CA ARG A 635 -26.88 0.53 24.63
C ARG A 635 -25.65 -0.32 24.96
N ILE A 636 -24.47 0.28 25.00
CA ILE A 636 -23.22 -0.40 25.36
C ILE A 636 -23.26 -0.87 26.81
N ILE A 637 -23.55 0.03 27.76
CA ILE A 637 -23.61 -0.30 29.19
C ILE A 637 -24.64 -1.41 29.45
N HIS A 638 -25.84 -1.28 28.88
CA HIS A 638 -26.90 -2.26 29.05
C HIS A 638 -26.51 -3.61 28.42
N GLY A 639 -25.99 -3.61 27.19
CA GLY A 639 -25.55 -4.82 26.51
C GLY A 639 -24.48 -5.59 27.29
N LEU A 640 -23.49 -4.90 27.84
CA LEU A 640 -22.45 -5.50 28.69
C LEU A 640 -23.04 -6.15 29.96
N LYS A 641 -24.02 -5.51 30.61
CA LYS A 641 -24.70 -6.07 31.79
C LYS A 641 -25.53 -7.30 31.45
N GLU A 642 -26.31 -7.23 30.36
CA GLU A 642 -27.17 -8.32 29.90
C GLU A 642 -26.37 -9.59 29.58
N ILE A 643 -25.19 -9.47 28.96
CA ILE A 643 -24.32 -10.62 28.65
C ILE A 643 -23.98 -11.41 29.92
N THR A 644 -23.56 -10.71 30.99
CA THR A 644 -23.26 -11.35 32.28
C THR A 644 -24.53 -11.97 32.88
N GLU A 645 -25.65 -11.25 32.88
CA GLU A 645 -26.91 -11.70 33.46
C GLU A 645 -27.47 -12.97 32.81
N ILE A 646 -27.44 -13.04 31.47
CA ILE A 646 -27.87 -14.21 30.69
C ILE A 646 -27.06 -15.46 31.09
N MET A 647 -25.74 -15.34 31.15
CA MET A 647 -24.85 -16.47 31.43
C MET A 647 -24.87 -16.88 32.91
N GLU A 648 -25.01 -15.93 33.84
CA GLU A 648 -25.14 -16.22 35.28
C GLU A 648 -26.48 -16.91 35.61
N ALA A 649 -27.59 -16.44 35.04
CA ALA A 649 -28.92 -17.00 35.28
C ALA A 649 -29.02 -18.47 34.85
N ALA A 650 -28.27 -18.87 33.81
CA ALA A 650 -28.20 -20.25 33.34
C ALA A 650 -27.10 -21.09 34.05
N GLU A 651 -26.40 -20.52 35.01
CA GLU A 651 -25.29 -21.17 35.75
C GLU A 651 -24.21 -21.77 34.84
N VAL A 652 -23.86 -21.11 33.73
CA VAL A 652 -22.94 -21.63 32.68
C VAL A 652 -21.60 -22.08 33.28
N ASN A 653 -20.99 -21.26 34.14
CA ASN A 653 -19.73 -21.59 34.82
C ASN A 653 -19.84 -22.88 35.67
N ARG A 654 -20.98 -23.10 36.32
CA ARG A 654 -21.18 -24.31 37.10
C ARG A 654 -21.34 -25.51 36.18
N VAL A 655 -22.11 -25.41 35.09
CA VAL A 655 -22.21 -26.49 34.08
C VAL A 655 -20.81 -26.87 33.55
N ARG A 656 -19.97 -25.89 33.18
CA ARG A 656 -18.58 -26.12 32.77
C ARG A 656 -17.77 -26.90 33.82
N ASN A 657 -17.78 -26.47 35.08
CA ASN A 657 -17.03 -27.13 36.15
C ASN A 657 -17.56 -28.53 36.49
N GLU A 658 -18.87 -28.76 36.37
CA GLU A 658 -19.49 -30.06 36.65
C GLU A 658 -19.12 -31.13 35.63
N HIS A 659 -18.79 -30.74 34.39
CA HIS A 659 -18.46 -31.66 33.29
C HIS A 659 -16.96 -31.91 33.10
N LEU A 660 -16.10 -31.02 33.61
CA LEU A 660 -14.64 -31.19 33.61
C LEU A 660 -14.11 -32.02 34.81
N HIS A 661 -14.95 -32.29 35.81
CA HIS A 661 -14.58 -33.08 36.98
C HIS A 661 -15.39 -34.39 37.08
N TYR A 662 -14.72 -35.48 37.50
CA TYR A 662 -15.35 -36.81 37.60
C TYR A 662 -16.54 -36.82 38.58
N ARG A 663 -17.67 -37.39 38.15
CA ARG A 663 -18.89 -37.55 38.98
C ARG A 663 -19.44 -38.98 38.93
N ARG A 664 -20.13 -39.36 40.02
CA ARG A 664 -20.88 -40.62 40.17
C ARG A 664 -22.34 -40.53 39.68
N THR A 665 -22.89 -39.32 39.55
CA THR A 665 -24.28 -39.06 39.13
C THR A 665 -24.36 -38.56 37.68
N ALA A 666 -25.43 -38.95 36.97
CA ALA A 666 -25.67 -38.53 35.59
C ALA A 666 -25.97 -37.01 35.53
N PRO A 667 -25.52 -36.31 34.48
CA PRO A 667 -25.75 -34.88 34.32
C PRO A 667 -27.22 -34.55 34.01
N ASP A 668 -27.69 -33.40 34.48
CA ASP A 668 -29.03 -32.86 34.21
C ASP A 668 -29.06 -32.22 32.82
N ILE A 669 -29.66 -32.91 31.85
CA ILE A 669 -29.73 -32.50 30.45
C ILE A 669 -30.42 -31.15 30.29
N SER A 670 -31.52 -30.92 31.03
CA SER A 670 -32.29 -29.67 30.97
C SER A 670 -31.47 -28.44 31.39
N ARG A 671 -30.47 -28.66 32.25
CA ARG A 671 -29.56 -27.62 32.72
C ARG A 671 -28.47 -27.32 31.69
N ILE A 672 -27.99 -28.34 30.98
CA ILE A 672 -27.04 -28.16 29.89
C ILE A 672 -27.69 -27.41 28.73
N GLU A 673 -28.90 -27.81 28.32
CA GLU A 673 -29.65 -27.13 27.25
C GLU A 673 -29.83 -25.64 27.56
N ARG A 674 -30.25 -25.31 28.79
CA ARG A 674 -30.37 -23.91 29.23
C ARG A 674 -29.04 -23.16 29.17
N ALA A 675 -27.93 -23.80 29.56
CA ALA A 675 -26.61 -23.18 29.53
C ALA A 675 -26.09 -22.97 28.11
N LEU A 676 -26.29 -23.94 27.20
CA LEU A 676 -25.92 -23.81 25.79
C LEU A 676 -26.76 -22.71 25.13
N GLU A 677 -28.07 -22.69 25.35
CA GLU A 677 -28.97 -21.66 24.81
C GLU A 677 -28.62 -20.26 25.31
N ALA A 678 -28.35 -20.12 26.62
CA ALA A 678 -27.89 -18.85 27.19
C ALA A 678 -26.55 -18.40 26.60
N THR A 679 -25.64 -19.34 26.35
CA THR A 679 -24.33 -19.04 25.74
C THR A 679 -24.51 -18.58 24.29
N ARG A 680 -25.36 -19.27 23.51
CA ARG A 680 -25.75 -18.85 22.16
C ARG A 680 -26.34 -17.44 22.14
N GLN A 681 -27.27 -17.14 23.04
CA GLN A 681 -27.88 -15.81 23.15
C GLN A 681 -26.84 -14.74 23.51
N ALA A 682 -25.96 -15.01 24.48
CA ALA A 682 -24.90 -14.09 24.88
C ALA A 682 -23.90 -13.81 23.75
N VAL A 683 -23.43 -14.86 23.06
CA VAL A 683 -22.49 -14.72 21.93
C VAL A 683 -23.13 -13.97 20.76
N THR A 684 -24.34 -14.35 20.35
CA THR A 684 -25.08 -13.62 19.31
C THR A 684 -25.31 -12.15 19.69
N LYS A 685 -25.55 -11.85 20.97
CA LYS A 685 -25.66 -10.47 21.46
C LYS A 685 -24.33 -9.71 21.34
N MET A 686 -23.21 -10.32 21.73
CA MET A 686 -21.86 -9.73 21.59
C MET A 686 -21.53 -9.43 20.13
N GLU A 687 -21.82 -10.37 19.23
CA GLU A 687 -21.66 -10.22 17.79
C GLU A 687 -22.54 -9.08 17.26
N ASN A 688 -23.81 -9.02 17.65
CA ASN A 688 -24.77 -7.96 17.26
C ASN A 688 -24.36 -6.56 17.73
N LEU A 689 -23.74 -6.46 18.91
CA LEU A 689 -23.24 -5.19 19.44
C LEU A 689 -21.87 -4.81 18.85
N GLY A 690 -21.18 -5.74 18.20
CA GLY A 690 -19.82 -5.54 17.67
C GLY A 690 -18.74 -5.61 18.75
N PHE A 691 -19.01 -6.32 19.86
CA PHE A 691 -18.02 -6.60 20.91
C PHE A 691 -17.07 -7.74 20.51
N CYS A 692 -17.49 -8.54 19.54
CA CYS A 692 -16.67 -9.55 18.88
C CYS A 692 -15.97 -8.98 17.66
N ARG A 693 -14.76 -9.45 17.41
CA ARG A 693 -13.89 -8.96 16.35
C ARG A 693 -14.22 -9.59 14.98
N MET A 694 -15.42 -9.32 14.50
CA MET A 694 -15.92 -9.81 13.20
C MET A 694 -15.48 -8.90 12.06
N LEU A 695 -14.79 -9.45 11.06
CA LEU A 695 -14.33 -8.68 9.91
C LEU A 695 -15.47 -8.48 8.91
N PHE A 696 -15.87 -7.23 8.71
CA PHE A 696 -16.83 -6.83 7.68
C PHE A 696 -16.08 -6.42 6.42
N ILE A 697 -16.48 -6.97 5.27
CA ILE A 697 -15.86 -6.70 3.97
C ILE A 697 -16.82 -5.86 3.13
N PRO A 698 -16.34 -4.82 2.41
CA PRO A 698 -17.18 -4.09 1.46
C PRO A 698 -17.77 -5.05 0.41
N SER A 699 -19.08 -5.02 0.24
CA SER A 699 -19.80 -5.90 -0.70
C SER A 699 -20.39 -5.11 -1.87
N ARG A 700 -20.97 -3.93 -1.61
CA ARG A 700 -21.63 -3.14 -2.65
C ARG A 700 -21.51 -1.65 -2.37
N VAL A 701 -21.36 -0.86 -3.44
CA VAL A 701 -21.54 0.59 -3.40
C VAL A 701 -22.63 0.95 -4.40
N SER A 702 -23.65 1.68 -3.95
CA SER A 702 -24.70 2.21 -4.79
C SER A 702 -24.66 3.73 -4.72
N THR A 703 -24.42 4.39 -5.86
CA THR A 703 -24.36 5.86 -5.96
C THR A 703 -25.47 6.36 -6.87
N ASP A 704 -26.22 7.35 -6.41
CA ASP A 704 -27.25 8.01 -7.21
C ASP A 704 -26.70 9.18 -8.03
N GLN A 705 -27.56 9.77 -8.88
CA GLN A 705 -27.20 10.90 -9.73
C GLN A 705 -26.85 12.20 -8.98
N TRP A 706 -27.20 12.30 -7.69
CA TRP A 706 -26.92 13.46 -6.84
C TRP A 706 -25.65 13.27 -6.00
N GLY A 707 -24.97 12.13 -6.16
CA GLY A 707 -23.75 11.79 -5.43
C GLY A 707 -24.00 11.25 -4.03
N GLN A 708 -25.24 10.85 -3.68
CA GLN A 708 -25.48 10.09 -2.46
C GLN A 708 -25.06 8.65 -2.71
N SER A 709 -24.28 8.08 -1.79
CA SER A 709 -23.86 6.69 -1.88
C SER A 709 -24.18 5.90 -0.61
N SER A 710 -24.57 4.64 -0.81
CA SER A 710 -24.70 3.62 0.23
C SER A 710 -23.57 2.62 0.06
N HIS A 711 -22.77 2.42 1.11
CA HIS A 711 -21.70 1.43 1.18
C HIS A 711 -22.16 0.27 2.05
N GLU A 712 -22.38 -0.88 1.45
CA GLU A 712 -22.83 -2.10 2.11
C GLU A 712 -21.64 -2.99 2.45
N PHE A 713 -21.63 -3.49 3.67
CA PHE A 713 -20.62 -4.36 4.23
C PHE A 713 -21.25 -5.67 4.69
N ILE A 714 -20.59 -6.79 4.41
CA ILE A 714 -21.01 -8.11 4.84
C ILE A 714 -19.92 -8.70 5.74
N GLY A 715 -20.31 -9.12 6.93
CA GLY A 715 -19.49 -9.90 7.85
C GLY A 715 -19.92 -11.37 7.91
N PRO A 716 -19.24 -12.17 8.74
CA PRO A 716 -19.57 -13.57 8.96
C PRO A 716 -21.05 -13.79 9.30
N ARG A 717 -21.58 -14.95 8.89
CA ARG A 717 -22.97 -15.36 9.12
C ARG A 717 -24.01 -14.39 8.52
N SER A 718 -23.68 -13.73 7.41
CA SER A 718 -24.55 -12.77 6.70
C SER A 718 -24.94 -11.56 7.55
N ASN A 719 -24.06 -11.15 8.47
CA ASN A 719 -24.25 -9.90 9.19
C ASN A 719 -24.02 -8.74 8.22
N GLU A 720 -25.02 -7.88 8.05
CA GLU A 720 -24.91 -6.72 7.18
C GLU A 720 -24.77 -5.42 7.97
N HIS A 721 -24.07 -4.46 7.39
CA HIS A 721 -24.01 -3.09 7.87
C HIS A 721 -23.91 -2.13 6.69
N PHE A 722 -24.50 -0.95 6.78
CA PHE A 722 -24.47 0.03 5.71
C PHE A 722 -24.09 1.42 6.21
N PHE A 723 -23.29 2.12 5.42
CA PHE A 723 -22.89 3.51 5.67
C PHE A 723 -23.44 4.41 4.56
N ALA A 724 -23.93 5.59 4.95
CA ALA A 724 -24.38 6.61 4.01
C ALA A 724 -23.31 7.68 3.79
N ARG A 725 -23.17 8.16 2.56
CA ARG A 725 -22.35 9.32 2.18
C ARG A 725 -23.15 10.26 1.26
N PRO A 726 -22.90 11.57 1.30
CA PRO A 726 -21.96 12.27 2.19
C PRO A 726 -22.47 12.35 3.64
N THR A 727 -21.55 12.53 4.60
CA THR A 727 -21.86 12.79 6.01
C THR A 727 -21.02 13.97 6.51
N THR A 728 -21.44 14.59 7.62
CA THR A 728 -20.64 15.62 8.30
C THR A 728 -19.46 15.01 9.08
N LEU A 729 -19.43 13.69 9.25
CA LEU A 729 -18.54 12.96 10.14
C LEU A 729 -17.37 12.23 9.44
N ASP A 730 -17.28 12.30 8.11
CA ASP A 730 -16.28 11.57 7.31
C ASP A 730 -14.84 12.10 7.51
N TRP A 731 -14.66 13.30 8.06
CA TRP A 731 -13.35 13.89 8.34
C TRP A 731 -12.80 13.59 9.75
N MET A 732 -13.43 12.67 10.49
CA MET A 732 -12.97 12.28 11.83
C MET A 732 -11.69 11.42 11.82
N GLY A 733 -11.25 10.97 10.64
CA GLY A 733 -10.06 10.12 10.48
C GLY A 733 -10.33 8.63 10.71
N LEU A 734 -11.60 8.21 10.67
CA LEU A 734 -11.98 6.80 10.73
C LEU A 734 -11.57 6.07 9.42
N PRO A 735 -11.38 4.73 9.45
CA PRO A 735 -11.05 3.94 8.27
C PRO A 735 -11.93 4.18 7.03
N GLU A 736 -11.33 4.14 5.84
CA GLU A 736 -12.01 4.34 4.55
C GLU A 736 -12.99 3.23 4.23
N LEU A 737 -14.14 3.52 3.60
CA LEU A 737 -15.19 2.51 3.36
C LEU A 737 -14.91 1.54 2.18
N THR A 738 -13.65 1.35 1.84
CA THR A 738 -13.15 0.53 0.72
C THR A 738 -12.36 -0.69 1.18
N GLU A 739 -12.08 -0.81 2.48
CA GLU A 739 -11.24 -1.88 3.05
C GLU A 739 -11.99 -2.69 4.12
N PRO A 740 -11.61 -3.96 4.37
CA PRO A 740 -12.17 -4.79 5.44
C PRO A 740 -11.93 -4.23 6.84
N GLN A 741 -12.94 -4.26 7.70
CA GLN A 741 -12.93 -3.59 9.01
C GLN A 741 -13.68 -4.33 10.11
N TYR A 742 -13.25 -4.15 11.35
CA TYR A 742 -14.01 -4.50 12.55
C TYR A 742 -14.97 -3.37 12.91
N LEU A 743 -16.25 -3.69 13.15
CA LEU A 743 -17.29 -2.71 13.43
C LEU A 743 -17.82 -2.86 14.87
N LEU A 744 -17.68 -1.83 15.69
CA LEU A 744 -18.36 -1.75 16.99
C LEU A 744 -19.75 -1.16 16.75
N ARG A 745 -20.69 -1.99 16.28
CA ARG A 745 -22.02 -1.57 15.83
C ARG A 745 -22.84 -0.82 16.91
N ALA A 746 -22.61 -1.09 18.19
CA ALA A 746 -23.25 -0.36 19.28
C ALA A 746 -22.66 1.05 19.51
N ALA A 747 -21.42 1.28 19.08
CA ALA A 747 -20.66 2.51 19.28
C ALA A 747 -20.86 3.52 18.14
N SER A 748 -22.06 4.09 18.05
CA SER A 748 -22.40 5.10 17.05
C SER A 748 -22.16 6.53 17.52
N PHE A 749 -21.69 7.36 16.59
CA PHE A 749 -21.55 8.81 16.76
C PHE A 749 -22.86 9.59 16.54
N GLY A 750 -23.90 8.92 16.05
CA GLY A 750 -25.19 9.53 15.68
C GLY A 750 -25.58 9.18 14.24
N ASP A 751 -26.73 9.70 13.81
CA ASP A 751 -27.23 9.50 12.44
C ASP A 751 -26.38 10.28 11.42
N PRO A 752 -26.05 9.70 10.26
CA PRO A 752 -26.52 8.40 9.73
C PRO A 752 -25.48 7.28 9.93
N ASN A 753 -25.79 6.30 10.80
CA ASN A 753 -25.08 5.01 10.95
C ASN A 753 -23.54 5.05 11.06
N GLU A 754 -22.95 6.18 11.45
CA GLU A 754 -21.50 6.25 11.62
C GLU A 754 -21.13 5.56 12.93
N VAL A 755 -20.34 4.49 12.85
CA VAL A 755 -19.89 3.71 14.00
C VAL A 755 -18.37 3.72 14.12
N LEU A 756 -17.89 3.52 15.35
CA LEU A 756 -16.50 3.26 15.62
C LEU A 756 -16.07 1.96 14.92
N ARG A 757 -15.00 2.05 14.15
CA ARG A 757 -14.52 0.95 13.30
C ARG A 757 -13.01 0.97 13.17
N PHE A 758 -12.45 -0.20 12.88
CA PHE A 758 -11.01 -0.43 12.92
C PHE A 758 -10.56 -1.28 11.74
N THR A 759 -9.42 -0.96 11.13
CA THR A 759 -8.76 -1.88 10.20
C THR A 759 -8.01 -2.96 10.96
N ARG A 760 -7.78 -4.12 10.31
CA ARG A 760 -6.91 -5.16 10.85
C ARG A 760 -5.45 -4.78 10.60
N ARG A 761 -4.61 -4.97 11.61
CA ARG A 761 -3.14 -4.88 11.51
C ARG A 761 -2.53 -6.27 11.66
N TYR A 762 -1.43 -6.49 10.96
CA TYR A 762 -0.66 -7.72 10.97
C TYR A 762 0.75 -7.44 11.50
N GLN A 763 1.30 -8.35 12.30
CA GLN A 763 2.70 -8.31 12.70
C GLN A 763 3.56 -9.01 11.64
N SER A 764 4.51 -8.29 11.06
CA SER A 764 5.46 -8.79 10.07
C SER A 764 6.76 -7.98 10.10
N GLU A 765 7.79 -8.44 9.36
CA GLU A 765 9.01 -7.65 9.18
C GLU A 765 8.73 -6.27 8.57
N PHE A 766 7.69 -6.19 7.72
CA PHE A 766 7.21 -4.93 7.17
C PHE A 766 6.63 -4.00 8.26
N SER A 767 5.77 -4.49 9.15
CA SER A 767 5.24 -3.64 10.23
C SER A 767 6.34 -3.16 11.19
N GLU A 768 7.34 -4.02 11.48
CA GLU A 768 8.47 -3.64 12.34
C GLU A 768 9.38 -2.61 11.67
N MET A 769 9.60 -2.69 10.34
CA MET A 769 10.34 -1.68 9.58
C MET A 769 9.75 -0.28 9.77
N TRP A 770 8.43 -0.16 9.90
CA TRP A 770 7.72 1.12 10.04
C TRP A 770 7.42 1.52 11.49
N LYS A 771 8.01 0.86 12.48
CA LYS A 771 7.83 1.22 13.89
C LYS A 771 8.33 2.63 14.21
N GLY A 772 7.55 3.36 15.02
CA GLY A 772 7.81 4.76 15.35
C GLY A 772 7.44 5.76 14.24
N PHE A 773 6.80 5.29 13.16
CA PHE A 773 6.19 6.14 12.14
C PHE A 773 4.70 6.35 12.47
N PRO A 774 4.17 7.59 12.37
CA PRO A 774 4.84 8.81 11.95
C PRO A 774 5.63 9.52 13.07
N ASN A 775 6.89 9.87 12.82
CA ASN A 775 7.69 10.71 13.71
C ASN A 775 7.43 12.22 13.47
N ARG A 776 6.48 12.79 14.20
CA ARG A 776 5.94 14.16 14.00
C ARG A 776 6.89 15.27 14.44
N ARG A 777 7.03 16.33 13.63
CA ARG A 777 7.91 17.49 13.87
C ARG A 777 7.27 18.56 14.74
N ARG A 778 8.09 19.44 15.33
CA ARG A 778 7.61 20.65 16.01
C ARG A 778 7.22 21.71 14.98
N ARG A 779 6.23 22.54 15.33
CA ARG A 779 5.84 23.65 14.46
C ARG A 779 6.96 24.69 14.42
N GLY A 780 7.56 24.87 13.24
CA GLY A 780 8.61 25.87 13.04
C GLY A 780 8.10 27.31 13.05
N GLN A 781 9.03 28.27 13.10
CA GLN A 781 8.75 29.67 12.77
C GLN A 781 8.51 29.79 11.26
N GLY A 782 7.28 29.55 10.81
CA GLY A 782 6.93 29.58 9.40
C GLY A 782 7.13 30.99 8.80
N LEU A 783 8.02 31.11 7.82
CA LEU A 783 7.96 32.18 6.83
C LEU A 783 6.91 31.78 5.77
N PRO A 784 6.06 32.71 5.31
CA PRO A 784 5.14 32.42 4.22
C PRO A 784 5.92 32.07 2.95
N ALA A 785 5.43 31.05 2.23
CA ALA A 785 5.97 30.62 0.95
C ALA A 785 6.20 31.81 0.02
N ALA A 786 7.46 31.99 -0.42
CA ALA A 786 7.71 32.78 -1.61
C ALA A 786 7.09 32.01 -2.78
N GLU A 787 6.08 32.59 -3.42
CA GLU A 787 5.65 32.21 -4.76
C GLU A 787 6.86 32.36 -5.69
N GLU A 788 7.65 31.29 -5.85
CA GLU A 788 8.65 31.21 -6.90
C GLU A 788 8.12 30.32 -8.02
N ASN A 789 8.00 30.92 -9.21
CA ASN A 789 7.67 30.23 -10.46
C ASN A 789 8.47 28.93 -10.60
N PRO A 790 7.84 27.81 -10.96
CA PRO A 790 8.55 26.59 -11.29
C PRO A 790 9.47 26.85 -12.49
N ALA A 791 10.77 26.56 -12.32
CA ALA A 791 11.78 26.74 -13.36
C ALA A 791 11.71 25.65 -14.44
N HIS A 792 10.81 24.66 -14.30
CA HIS A 792 10.66 23.54 -15.24
C HIS A 792 9.19 23.07 -15.30
N PRO A 793 8.67 22.70 -16.50
CA PRO A 793 7.31 22.15 -16.66
C PRO A 793 7.04 20.87 -15.86
N SER A 794 8.08 20.08 -15.54
CA SER A 794 7.95 18.85 -14.73
C SER A 794 7.51 19.11 -13.28
N ASP A 795 7.69 20.34 -12.77
CA ASP A 795 7.25 20.72 -11.42
C ASP A 795 5.73 21.08 -11.36
N ILE A 796 5.07 21.27 -12.52
CA ILE A 796 3.65 21.65 -12.61
C ILE A 796 2.73 20.41 -12.64
N GLU A 797 3.15 19.30 -13.24
CA GLU A 797 2.26 18.15 -13.48
C GLU A 797 1.99 17.29 -12.22
N ILE A 798 2.82 17.38 -11.19
CA ILE A 798 2.64 16.62 -9.93
C ILE A 798 1.64 17.32 -8.99
N ALA A 799 1.37 18.62 -9.19
CA ALA A 799 0.42 19.36 -8.33
C ALA A 799 -1.05 19.16 -8.74
N SER A 800 -1.31 18.61 -9.94
CA SER A 800 -2.65 18.40 -10.50
C SER A 800 -3.03 16.94 -10.72
N SER A 801 -2.33 15.98 -10.09
CA SER A 801 -2.61 14.54 -10.21
C SER A 801 -3.15 13.89 -8.94
#